data_AF-A0A4P9VYQ6-F1
#
_entry.id   AF-A0A4P9VYQ6-F1
#
_cell.length_a   1.000
_cell.length_b   1.000
_cell.length_c   1.000
_cell.angle_alpha   90.00
_cell.angle_beta   90.00
_cell.angle_gamma   90.00
#
_symmetry.space_group_name_H-M   'P 1'
#
loop_
_entity.id
_entity.type
_entity.pdbx_description
1 polymer ?
#
loop_
_entity_poly.entity_id
_entity_poly.type
_entity_poly.pdbx_seq_one_letter_code
_entity_poly.pdbx_strand_id
1 'polypeptide(L)'
;MANDYHSSPTQTLTQEDVVHFISLCLTPGRKPVPFIPVLDDKFDFWFKKDSLWQSEDIDAVVDQDPGRVAILQGPIAVRHSKLVDQPVKQILGDIYHAHIDAIKEAYYGGSDLAIPVVEYLGARAEQLPAGSLGGIVKTELLEGSVMYEVSREGDQLPDGATFLEYIAGADHTWLRALLTSSAVVQGKHLTPNYVQNVLRPRPGQTIIVKYDARRRPQVLTVHHNRPSTPTAASRHPAVTVTAEGDRISVVIFEKRGSKYLPLEFLFKYVPWQGHNPIHEVMEGRNKRIKDFYASLWSVVPSADASGIFRSNFTVEDEVVRDFTQVIGNTAELYLTGAAPMDFAIVAGWQAIVTALLEIDGDLLRLVHLSNRFQILNTGEIIRAGDKIETEAVVNSVLISDAGKAVEVRATLRKSGLPVLEVLSSFLYRGKFTDYESTFKNAVEKPVEINIASPKDVAVLMSKPWMKWSPDVEPLSPGSTLVFRLETHARFKAATVYSRIRTLGTVELKTTRETVVVGKVEYDAVDAHGNLVLSYLNRFGKPIEQPVAFASGGYSILPSSATFPAEVTVPTSNEAYAQCSGDLNPIHTNPYFADLAGLPGTITHGMWTSASTRKFVEIFAANNQPSRVKEFDVKFVDMVLPGCQLETKLSHVGMANGKKLIKVETFIKETGAKVLEGSAEVEQPSTACVFTGQGSQEVGMGMDLYQQSPVARAVWDRADAHMLATYGVSILEIVRQNPKTLTVHFGGRGAAIRAHYMSMTYDVIDANGKLVSKLLFPEVTEETQSHTFSHPGGLLSATQFTQPALTLMEIASFSDMRESGLVQEGCAFAGHR
;
A
#
# COMPACT_ATOMS: atom_id res chain seq x y z
N MET A 1 -31.45 42.75 18.00
CA MET A 1 -30.11 43.39 17.96
C MET A 1 -30.19 44.90 18.17
N ALA A 2 -30.71 45.73 17.25
CA ALA A 2 -30.81 47.18 17.52
C ALA A 2 -31.72 47.53 18.72
N ASN A 3 -32.73 46.70 19.00
CA ASN A 3 -33.62 46.86 20.15
C ASN A 3 -32.99 46.48 21.50
N ASP A 4 -31.85 45.78 21.50
CA ASP A 4 -31.17 45.31 22.72
C ASP A 4 -30.09 46.30 23.21
N TYR A 5 -29.74 47.30 22.38
CA TYR A 5 -28.72 48.30 22.67
C TYR A 5 -29.29 49.72 22.51
N HIS A 6 -30.00 50.19 23.54
CA HIS A 6 -30.79 51.43 23.51
C HIS A 6 -30.02 52.71 23.14
N SER A 7 -28.69 52.75 23.29
CA SER A 7 -27.84 53.89 22.91
C SER A 7 -27.33 53.84 21.45
N SER A 8 -27.41 52.69 20.78
CA SER A 8 -26.83 52.48 19.44
C SER A 8 -27.41 53.38 18.34
N PRO A 9 -28.73 53.68 18.29
CA PRO A 9 -29.28 54.57 17.25
C PRO A 9 -28.87 56.03 17.40
N THR A 10 -28.43 56.44 18.59
CA THR A 10 -28.09 57.83 18.93
C THR A 10 -26.59 58.11 18.98
N GLN A 11 -25.76 57.08 18.95
CA GLN A 11 -24.31 57.18 19.09
C GLN A 11 -23.62 56.98 17.73
N THR A 12 -22.75 57.91 17.35
CA THR A 12 -21.87 57.74 16.19
C THR A 12 -20.83 56.66 16.46
N LEU A 13 -20.34 56.00 15.40
CA LEU A 13 -19.26 55.00 15.50
C LEU A 13 -18.07 55.57 16.29
N THR A 14 -17.50 54.74 17.16
CA THR A 14 -16.25 55.09 17.86
C THR A 14 -15.08 55.07 16.87
N GLN A 15 -13.96 55.71 17.22
CA GLN A 15 -12.77 55.69 16.36
C GLN A 15 -12.27 54.25 16.11
N GLU A 16 -12.34 53.40 17.12
CA GLU A 16 -11.95 51.98 17.01
C GLU A 16 -12.86 51.24 16.03
N ASP A 17 -14.19 51.46 16.11
CA ASP A 17 -15.15 50.83 15.20
C ASP A 17 -14.99 51.30 13.75
N VAL A 18 -14.65 52.58 13.53
CA VAL A 18 -14.35 53.10 12.19
C VAL A 18 -13.14 52.39 11.59
N VAL A 19 -12.03 52.31 12.35
CA VAL A 19 -10.82 51.59 11.89
C VAL A 19 -11.13 50.12 11.63
N HIS A 20 -11.90 49.48 12.51
CA HIS A 20 -12.34 48.10 12.33
C HIS A 20 -13.20 47.93 11.06
N PHE A 21 -14.16 48.80 10.82
CA PHE A 21 -15.01 48.77 9.63
C PHE A 21 -14.19 48.94 8.34
N ILE A 22 -13.27 49.91 8.28
CA ILE A 22 -12.38 50.07 7.13
C ILE A 22 -11.50 48.83 6.93
N SER A 23 -10.99 48.24 8.02
CA SER A 23 -10.25 46.98 7.95
C SER A 23 -11.10 45.82 7.40
N LEU A 24 -12.39 45.74 7.75
CA LEU A 24 -13.32 44.76 7.18
C LEU A 24 -13.51 44.99 5.67
N CYS A 25 -13.65 46.24 5.22
CA CYS A 25 -13.74 46.58 3.80
C CYS A 25 -12.48 46.21 3.00
N LEU A 26 -11.31 46.09 3.64
CA LEU A 26 -10.03 45.68 3.04
C LEU A 26 -9.74 44.17 3.14
N THR A 27 -10.63 43.36 3.71
CA THR A 27 -10.35 41.94 3.99
C THR A 27 -10.09 41.16 2.70
N PRO A 28 -8.89 40.56 2.53
CA PRO A 28 -8.59 39.74 1.36
C PRO A 28 -9.53 38.53 1.26
N GLY A 29 -9.89 38.14 0.04
CA GLY A 29 -10.81 37.02 -0.21
C GLY A 29 -12.30 37.36 -0.07
N ARG A 30 -12.65 38.58 0.31
CA ARG A 30 -14.01 39.11 0.19
C ARG A 30 -14.18 39.91 -1.10
N LYS A 31 -15.39 39.92 -1.65
CA LYS A 31 -15.74 40.82 -2.75
C LYS A 31 -15.55 42.28 -2.28
N PRO A 32 -14.85 43.13 -3.04
CA PRO A 32 -14.71 44.54 -2.71
C PRO A 32 -16.07 45.19 -2.46
N VAL A 33 -16.13 46.09 -1.47
CA VAL A 33 -17.38 46.73 -1.09
C VAL A 33 -17.91 47.60 -2.24
N PRO A 34 -19.23 47.60 -2.52
CA PRO A 34 -19.82 48.33 -3.64
C PRO A 34 -20.06 49.83 -3.31
N PHE A 35 -19.17 50.43 -2.51
CA PHE A 35 -19.21 51.83 -2.10
C PHE A 35 -17.82 52.28 -1.65
N ILE A 36 -17.63 53.59 -1.55
CA ILE A 36 -16.38 54.20 -1.10
C ILE A 36 -16.53 54.51 0.39
N PRO A 37 -15.87 53.75 1.29
CA PRO A 37 -16.08 53.93 2.73
C PRO A 37 -15.31 55.13 3.30
N VAL A 38 -14.22 55.53 2.66
CA VAL A 38 -13.36 56.66 3.09
C VAL A 38 -12.61 57.24 1.89
N LEU A 39 -12.29 58.54 1.95
CA LEU A 39 -11.41 59.22 1.00
C LEU A 39 -10.01 59.34 1.63
N ASP A 40 -9.15 58.36 1.35
CA ASP A 40 -7.79 58.26 1.88
C ASP A 40 -6.76 58.05 0.75
N ASP A 41 -5.53 57.69 1.10
CA ASP A 41 -4.47 57.33 0.16
C ASP A 41 -4.81 56.10 -0.71
N LYS A 42 -5.88 55.37 -0.37
CA LYS A 42 -6.40 54.22 -1.11
C LYS A 42 -7.66 54.53 -1.92
N PHE A 43 -8.01 55.80 -2.12
CA PHE A 43 -9.19 56.18 -2.92
C PHE A 43 -9.23 55.53 -4.31
N ASP A 44 -8.09 55.42 -5.00
CA ASP A 44 -8.04 54.75 -6.31
C ASP A 44 -8.47 53.29 -6.24
N PHE A 45 -8.10 52.59 -5.16
CA PHE A 45 -8.56 51.23 -4.88
C PHE A 45 -10.06 51.21 -4.62
N TRP A 46 -10.57 52.08 -3.75
CA TRP A 46 -12.01 52.14 -3.45
C TRP A 46 -12.87 52.43 -4.67
N PHE A 47 -12.37 53.27 -5.57
CA PHE A 47 -13.12 53.73 -6.75
C PHE A 47 -13.07 52.74 -7.92
N LYS A 48 -11.90 52.14 -8.20
CA LYS A 48 -11.69 51.36 -9.44
C LYS A 48 -11.66 49.86 -9.23
N LYS A 49 -11.51 49.37 -8.01
CA LYS A 49 -11.41 47.93 -7.77
C LYS A 49 -12.74 47.26 -8.11
N ASP A 50 -12.67 46.21 -8.92
CA ASP A 50 -13.82 45.34 -9.25
C ASP A 50 -15.01 46.12 -9.85
N SER A 51 -14.73 46.91 -10.89
CA SER A 51 -15.66 47.88 -11.49
C SER A 51 -16.39 47.39 -12.75
N LEU A 52 -16.26 46.11 -13.14
CA LEU A 52 -16.81 45.59 -14.40
C LEU A 52 -18.03 44.68 -14.22
N TRP A 53 -18.14 43.93 -13.11
CA TRP A 53 -19.24 42.99 -12.93
C TRP A 53 -20.61 43.68 -12.87
N GLN A 54 -20.64 44.95 -12.50
CA GLN A 54 -21.84 45.79 -12.44
C GLN A 54 -22.51 45.95 -13.82
N SER A 55 -21.76 45.83 -14.93
CA SER A 55 -22.36 45.86 -16.26
C SER A 55 -23.14 44.58 -16.60
N GLU A 56 -22.85 43.47 -15.92
CA GLU A 56 -23.53 42.18 -16.10
C GLU A 56 -24.64 41.95 -15.06
N ASP A 57 -24.68 42.74 -13.99
CA ASP A 57 -25.68 42.66 -12.90
C ASP A 57 -26.12 44.07 -12.46
N ILE A 58 -26.94 44.71 -13.31
CA ILE A 58 -27.45 46.06 -13.09
C ILE A 58 -28.42 46.12 -11.89
N ASP A 59 -29.08 45.00 -11.56
CA ASP A 59 -30.02 44.93 -10.43
C ASP A 59 -29.34 45.26 -9.09
N ALA A 60 -28.04 44.98 -8.97
CA ALA A 60 -27.22 45.29 -7.80
C ALA A 60 -26.69 46.73 -7.77
N VAL A 61 -26.91 47.52 -8.83
CA VAL A 61 -26.45 48.91 -8.95
C VAL A 61 -27.49 49.87 -8.36
N VAL A 62 -27.02 50.94 -7.71
CA VAL A 62 -27.90 51.98 -7.17
C VAL A 62 -28.79 52.53 -8.29
N ASP A 63 -30.10 52.55 -8.05
CA ASP A 63 -31.14 52.95 -8.99
C ASP A 63 -31.24 52.09 -10.26
N GLN A 64 -30.51 50.96 -10.34
CA GLN A 64 -30.41 50.11 -11.53
C GLN A 64 -29.98 50.91 -12.77
N ASP A 65 -29.16 51.94 -12.56
CA ASP A 65 -28.83 52.93 -13.59
C ASP A 65 -27.58 52.51 -14.39
N PRO A 66 -27.72 52.17 -15.68
CA PRO A 66 -26.58 51.85 -16.53
C PRO A 66 -25.64 53.06 -16.77
N GLY A 67 -26.08 54.29 -16.49
CA GLY A 67 -25.22 55.47 -16.52
C GLY A 67 -24.11 55.44 -15.45
N ARG A 68 -24.22 54.57 -14.45
CA ARG A 68 -23.26 54.43 -13.34
C ARG A 68 -22.26 53.29 -13.53
N VAL A 69 -22.40 52.47 -14.57
CA VAL A 69 -21.58 51.27 -14.76
C VAL A 69 -20.52 51.46 -15.84
N ALA A 70 -19.38 50.78 -15.70
CA ALA A 70 -18.36 50.76 -16.72
C ALA A 70 -18.64 49.61 -17.71
N ILE A 71 -18.83 49.94 -18.99
CA ILE A 71 -19.02 48.96 -20.07
C ILE A 71 -17.80 49.00 -20.99
N LEU A 72 -17.13 47.87 -21.17
CA LEU A 72 -16.03 47.76 -22.12
C LEU A 72 -16.59 47.67 -23.54
N GLN A 73 -16.36 48.70 -24.36
CA GLN A 73 -16.79 48.69 -25.75
C GLN A 73 -15.80 49.38 -26.68
N GLY A 74 -15.51 48.75 -27.81
CA GLY A 74 -14.62 49.29 -28.83
C GLY A 74 -15.29 50.38 -29.67
N PRO A 75 -14.67 51.56 -29.89
CA PRO A 75 -15.30 52.69 -30.58
C PRO A 75 -15.60 52.43 -32.07
N ILE A 76 -14.89 51.48 -32.69
CA ILE A 76 -15.13 51.07 -34.08
C ILE A 76 -16.17 49.93 -34.13
N ALA A 77 -16.10 48.98 -33.21
CA ALA A 77 -16.98 47.80 -33.20
C ALA A 77 -18.44 48.17 -32.90
N VAL A 78 -18.67 49.18 -32.07
CA VAL A 78 -20.02 49.59 -31.63
C VAL A 78 -20.97 49.91 -32.80
N ARG A 79 -20.46 50.42 -33.93
CA ARG A 79 -21.29 50.73 -35.12
C ARG A 79 -21.90 49.49 -35.77
N HIS A 80 -21.37 48.30 -35.46
CA HIS A 80 -21.82 47.01 -35.96
C HIS A 80 -22.75 46.27 -34.97
N SER A 81 -22.69 46.60 -33.68
CA SER A 81 -23.55 46.02 -32.63
C SER A 81 -24.90 46.74 -32.56
N LYS A 82 -25.82 46.43 -33.48
CA LYS A 82 -27.11 47.14 -33.63
C LYS A 82 -28.33 46.42 -33.06
N LEU A 83 -28.25 45.10 -32.90
CA LEU A 83 -29.34 44.26 -32.43
C LEU A 83 -29.03 43.76 -31.02
N VAL A 84 -29.97 43.96 -30.10
CA VAL A 84 -29.90 43.44 -28.73
C VAL A 84 -30.37 41.98 -28.72
N ASP A 85 -29.80 41.16 -27.85
CA ASP A 85 -30.13 39.74 -27.66
C ASP A 85 -30.03 38.86 -28.92
N GLN A 86 -29.23 39.28 -29.90
CA GLN A 86 -28.96 38.46 -31.07
C GLN A 86 -28.19 37.19 -30.66
N PRO A 87 -28.70 35.97 -30.94
CA PRO A 87 -28.01 34.75 -30.54
C PRO A 87 -26.60 34.68 -31.15
N VAL A 88 -25.61 34.27 -30.36
CA VAL A 88 -24.20 34.15 -30.83
C VAL A 88 -24.07 33.24 -32.05
N LYS A 89 -24.86 32.17 -32.13
CA LYS A 89 -24.93 31.28 -33.30
C LYS A 89 -25.33 32.02 -34.56
N GLN A 90 -26.26 32.98 -34.45
CA GLN A 90 -26.69 33.79 -35.57
C GLN A 90 -25.61 34.80 -35.95
N ILE A 91 -25.05 35.55 -34.99
CA ILE A 91 -23.98 36.53 -35.26
C ILE A 91 -22.82 35.88 -36.02
N LEU A 92 -22.29 34.77 -35.47
CA LEU A 92 -21.18 34.06 -36.07
C LEU A 92 -21.58 33.35 -37.38
N GLY A 93 -22.80 32.81 -37.44
CA GLY A 93 -23.34 32.15 -38.62
C GLY A 93 -23.49 33.10 -39.80
N ASP A 94 -24.06 34.29 -39.59
CA ASP A 94 -24.26 35.30 -40.63
C ASP A 94 -22.91 35.73 -41.23
N ILE A 95 -21.90 35.98 -40.38
CA ILE A 95 -20.53 36.31 -40.83
C ILE A 95 -19.91 35.13 -41.59
N TYR A 96 -20.03 33.92 -41.05
CA TYR A 96 -19.49 32.70 -41.64
C TYR A 96 -20.08 32.42 -43.03
N HIS A 97 -21.40 32.49 -43.18
CA HIS A 97 -22.08 32.26 -44.46
C HIS A 97 -21.79 33.37 -45.46
N ALA A 98 -21.74 34.64 -45.04
CA ALA A 98 -21.36 35.75 -45.90
C ALA A 98 -19.95 35.58 -46.48
N HIS A 99 -18.99 35.09 -45.68
CA HIS A 99 -17.65 34.75 -46.19
C HIS A 99 -17.67 33.57 -47.16
N ILE A 100 -18.45 32.51 -46.89
CA ILE A 100 -18.59 31.38 -47.80
C ILE A 100 -19.10 31.87 -49.16
N ASP A 101 -20.17 32.67 -49.18
CA ASP A 101 -20.76 33.16 -50.42
C ASP A 101 -19.78 34.06 -51.19
N ALA A 102 -19.06 34.95 -50.50
CA ALA A 102 -18.05 35.80 -51.12
C ALA A 102 -16.88 35.00 -51.72
N ILE A 103 -16.37 33.99 -50.99
CA ILE A 103 -15.27 33.12 -51.46
C ILE A 103 -15.73 32.24 -52.63
N LYS A 104 -16.95 31.70 -52.56
CA LYS A 104 -17.55 30.89 -53.61
C LYS A 104 -17.69 31.68 -54.91
N GLU A 105 -18.17 32.91 -54.83
CA GLU A 105 -18.29 33.78 -56.00
C GLU A 105 -16.90 34.14 -56.57
N ALA A 106 -15.96 34.55 -55.71
CA ALA A 106 -14.65 35.03 -56.14
C ALA A 106 -13.73 33.93 -56.72
N TYR A 107 -13.76 32.71 -56.18
CA TYR A 107 -12.77 31.67 -56.48
C TYR A 107 -13.34 30.39 -57.09
N TYR A 108 -14.66 30.15 -56.99
CA TYR A 108 -15.30 28.91 -57.44
C TYR A 108 -16.42 29.15 -58.47
N GLY A 109 -16.53 30.38 -58.99
CA GLY A 109 -17.50 30.74 -60.04
C GLY A 109 -18.95 30.53 -59.63
N GLY A 110 -19.25 30.71 -58.34
CA GLY A 110 -20.61 30.54 -57.79
C GLY A 110 -21.08 29.08 -57.66
N SER A 111 -20.24 28.09 -58.01
CA SER A 111 -20.63 26.68 -58.07
C SER A 111 -20.17 25.87 -56.85
N ASP A 112 -21.12 25.30 -56.11
CA ASP A 112 -20.82 24.39 -54.99
C ASP A 112 -20.08 23.11 -55.46
N LEU A 113 -20.25 22.70 -56.72
CA LEU A 113 -19.59 21.52 -57.30
C LEU A 113 -18.08 21.74 -57.54
N ALA A 114 -17.64 22.99 -57.62
CA ALA A 114 -16.22 23.32 -57.79
C ALA A 114 -15.45 23.33 -56.46
N ILE A 115 -16.16 23.29 -55.32
CA ILE A 115 -15.56 23.30 -53.98
C ILE A 115 -15.00 21.89 -53.69
N PRO A 116 -13.69 21.75 -53.41
CA PRO A 116 -13.11 20.46 -53.08
C PRO A 116 -13.76 19.85 -51.84
N VAL A 117 -14.20 18.60 -51.96
CA VAL A 117 -14.80 17.85 -50.86
C VAL A 117 -13.77 16.88 -50.30
N VAL A 118 -13.58 16.93 -48.98
CA VAL A 118 -12.80 15.97 -48.19
C VAL A 118 -13.71 15.31 -47.17
N GLU A 119 -13.33 14.15 -46.66
CA GLU A 119 -14.14 13.40 -45.70
C GLU A 119 -14.31 14.15 -44.37
N TYR A 120 -13.25 14.81 -43.89
CA TYR A 120 -13.27 15.69 -42.72
C TYR A 120 -12.29 16.86 -42.89
N LEU A 121 -12.56 17.97 -42.19
CA LEU A 121 -11.67 19.13 -42.14
C LEU A 121 -10.73 19.01 -40.93
N GLY A 122 -9.48 18.62 -41.17
CA GLY A 122 -8.46 18.46 -40.13
C GLY A 122 -7.09 19.01 -40.53
N ALA A 123 -6.06 18.63 -39.78
CA ALA A 123 -4.68 18.98 -40.12
C ALA A 123 -4.30 18.37 -41.48
N ARG A 124 -3.77 19.21 -42.38
CA ARG A 124 -3.29 18.76 -43.69
C ARG A 124 -2.13 17.79 -43.51
N ALA A 125 -2.00 16.86 -44.46
CA ALA A 125 -0.86 15.96 -44.52
C ALA A 125 0.45 16.73 -44.59
N GLU A 126 1.42 16.31 -43.79
CA GLU A 126 2.77 16.84 -43.89
C GLU A 126 3.36 16.43 -45.24
N GLN A 127 4.05 17.36 -45.91
CA GLN A 127 4.74 17.04 -47.16
C GLN A 127 6.00 16.23 -46.85
N LEU A 128 5.85 14.91 -46.79
CA LEU A 128 6.98 13.99 -46.69
C LEU A 128 7.77 13.97 -48.02
N PRO A 129 9.11 13.89 -47.98
CA PRO A 129 9.94 13.78 -49.19
C PRO A 129 9.47 12.62 -50.07
N ALA A 130 9.44 12.86 -51.39
CA ALA A 130 8.87 11.92 -52.34
C ALA A 130 9.54 10.52 -52.28
N GLY A 131 8.80 9.53 -51.80
CA GLY A 131 8.92 8.13 -52.25
C GLY A 131 9.58 7.12 -51.33
N SER A 132 10.31 7.51 -50.27
CA SER A 132 10.90 6.53 -49.35
C SER A 132 11.18 7.11 -47.97
N LEU A 133 10.68 6.43 -46.92
CA LEU A 133 11.05 6.68 -45.55
C LEU A 133 12.22 5.75 -45.18
N GLY A 134 13.31 6.32 -44.63
CA GLY A 134 14.46 5.53 -44.20
C GLY A 134 14.07 4.38 -43.27
N GLY A 135 14.65 3.20 -43.49
CA GLY A 135 14.33 2.00 -42.73
C GLY A 135 13.00 1.33 -43.07
N ILE A 136 12.21 1.84 -44.03
CA ILE A 136 10.93 1.26 -44.45
C ILE A 136 10.95 0.89 -45.93
N VAL A 137 10.65 -0.37 -46.24
CA VAL A 137 10.45 -0.85 -47.61
C VAL A 137 8.95 -0.91 -47.88
N LYS A 138 8.49 -0.14 -48.88
CA LYS A 138 7.08 -0.12 -49.32
C LYS A 138 6.93 -0.97 -50.58
N THR A 139 6.01 -1.92 -50.55
CA THR A 139 5.72 -2.86 -51.65
C THR A 139 4.22 -2.87 -51.94
N GLU A 140 3.81 -2.61 -53.19
CA GLU A 140 2.43 -2.84 -53.62
C GLU A 140 2.21 -4.34 -53.85
N LEU A 141 1.19 -4.91 -53.22
CA LEU A 141 0.79 -6.30 -53.36
C LEU A 141 -0.29 -6.47 -54.43
N LEU A 142 -0.47 -7.71 -54.91
CA LEU A 142 -1.62 -8.09 -55.73
C LEU A 142 -2.92 -7.70 -55.00
N GLU A 143 -3.96 -7.31 -55.76
CA GLU A 143 -5.26 -6.82 -55.24
C GLU A 143 -5.28 -5.39 -54.65
N GLY A 144 -4.23 -4.59 -54.83
CA GLY A 144 -4.22 -3.17 -54.43
C GLY A 144 -3.93 -2.92 -52.96
N SER A 145 -3.46 -3.94 -52.23
CA SER A 145 -2.94 -3.80 -50.87
C SER A 145 -1.51 -3.24 -50.88
N VAL A 146 -1.11 -2.59 -49.80
CA VAL A 146 0.25 -2.03 -49.63
C VAL A 146 0.89 -2.65 -48.40
N MET A 147 2.11 -3.16 -48.56
CA MET A 147 2.94 -3.71 -47.49
C MET A 147 4.07 -2.76 -47.16
N TYR A 148 4.32 -2.57 -45.86
CA TYR A 148 5.42 -1.79 -45.30
C TYR A 148 6.25 -2.71 -44.42
N GLU A 149 7.51 -2.92 -44.79
CA GLU A 149 8.47 -3.73 -44.03
C GLU A 149 9.45 -2.81 -43.31
N VAL A 150 9.51 -2.94 -41.99
CA VAL A 150 10.39 -2.16 -41.12
C VAL A 150 11.74 -2.88 -40.99
N SER A 151 12.84 -2.12 -41.10
CA SER A 151 14.22 -2.62 -40.95
C SER A 151 14.39 -3.40 -39.66
N ARG A 152 15.27 -4.41 -39.68
CA ARG A 152 15.65 -5.16 -38.47
C ARG A 152 16.71 -4.44 -37.64
N GLU A 153 17.37 -3.45 -38.24
CA GLU A 153 18.39 -2.64 -37.58
C GLU A 153 17.70 -1.51 -36.81
N GLY A 154 17.74 -1.57 -35.48
CA GLY A 154 17.03 -0.64 -34.60
C GLY A 154 17.45 0.83 -34.78
N ASP A 155 18.70 1.07 -35.17
CA ASP A 155 19.26 2.41 -35.36
C ASP A 155 18.75 3.12 -36.63
N GLN A 156 18.03 2.39 -37.50
CA GLN A 156 17.46 2.90 -38.74
C GLN A 156 15.95 3.16 -38.64
N LEU A 157 15.34 3.03 -37.46
CA LEU A 157 13.91 3.23 -37.32
C LEU A 157 13.54 4.73 -37.43
N PRO A 158 12.52 5.07 -38.24
CA PRO A 158 12.00 6.43 -38.28
C PRO A 158 11.32 6.80 -36.95
N ASP A 159 11.14 8.09 -36.70
CA ASP A 159 10.33 8.53 -35.57
C ASP A 159 8.87 8.09 -35.73
N GLY A 160 8.18 7.87 -34.61
CA GLY A 160 6.84 7.30 -34.61
C GLY A 160 5.80 8.16 -35.33
N ALA A 161 5.89 9.49 -35.23
CA ALA A 161 4.92 10.38 -35.86
C ALA A 161 5.08 10.37 -37.39
N THR A 162 6.30 10.53 -37.89
CA THR A 162 6.62 10.45 -39.32
C THR A 162 6.26 9.09 -39.92
N PHE A 163 6.51 8.01 -39.17
CA PHE A 163 6.14 6.66 -39.60
C PHE A 163 4.62 6.50 -39.79
N LEU A 164 3.84 6.97 -38.80
CA LEU A 164 2.38 6.88 -38.85
C LEU A 164 1.79 7.81 -39.93
N GLU A 165 2.36 9.01 -40.10
CA GLU A 165 2.01 9.93 -41.19
C GLU A 165 2.26 9.29 -42.57
N TYR A 166 3.40 8.60 -42.73
CA TYR A 166 3.74 7.90 -43.97
C TYR A 166 2.79 6.75 -44.30
N ILE A 167 2.35 5.98 -43.29
CA ILE A 167 1.39 4.87 -43.47
C ILE A 167 -0.03 5.40 -43.72
N ALA A 168 -0.43 6.45 -43.02
CA ALA A 168 -1.75 7.07 -43.13
C ALA A 168 -2.03 7.61 -44.54
N GLY A 169 -1.00 8.13 -45.20
CA GLY A 169 -1.12 8.74 -46.53
C GLY A 169 -1.80 10.12 -46.49
N ALA A 170 -1.90 10.76 -47.66
CA ALA A 170 -2.36 12.14 -47.77
C ALA A 170 -3.88 12.31 -47.69
N ASP A 171 -4.63 11.25 -47.96
CA ASP A 171 -6.09 11.31 -48.04
C ASP A 171 -6.73 11.36 -46.65
N HIS A 172 -7.71 12.25 -46.49
CA HIS A 172 -8.49 12.39 -45.26
C HIS A 172 -9.44 11.20 -45.15
N THR A 173 -9.02 10.17 -44.43
CA THR A 173 -9.76 8.92 -44.20
C THR A 173 -9.86 8.61 -42.72
N TRP A 174 -10.76 7.69 -42.34
CA TRP A 174 -10.83 7.15 -40.97
C TRP A 174 -9.48 6.61 -40.47
N LEU A 175 -8.68 5.98 -41.35
CA LEU A 175 -7.38 5.42 -40.97
C LEU A 175 -6.39 6.54 -40.67
N ARG A 176 -6.33 7.57 -41.53
CA ARG A 176 -5.53 8.77 -41.25
C ARG A 176 -5.93 9.40 -39.92
N ALA A 177 -7.23 9.64 -39.73
CA ALA A 177 -7.76 10.18 -38.48
C ALA A 177 -7.32 9.35 -37.25
N LEU A 178 -7.37 8.02 -37.32
CA LEU A 178 -6.92 7.13 -36.24
C LEU A 178 -5.41 7.21 -35.99
N LEU A 179 -4.59 7.30 -37.03
CA LEU A 179 -3.13 7.27 -36.92
C LEU A 179 -2.51 8.62 -36.59
N THR A 180 -3.14 9.73 -36.98
CA THR A 180 -2.53 11.08 -36.90
C THR A 180 -3.18 11.97 -35.84
N SER A 181 -4.37 11.66 -35.35
CA SER A 181 -4.98 12.45 -34.26
C SER A 181 -4.13 12.34 -32.99
N SER A 182 -3.80 13.48 -32.39
CA SER A 182 -3.01 13.54 -31.15
C SER A 182 -3.80 13.05 -29.92
N ALA A 183 -5.13 13.09 -29.99
CA ALA A 183 -6.01 12.64 -28.93
C ALA A 183 -7.21 11.84 -29.45
N VAL A 184 -7.76 11.02 -28.56
CA VAL A 184 -9.03 10.30 -28.71
C VAL A 184 -10.01 10.85 -27.67
N VAL A 185 -11.26 11.03 -28.07
CA VAL A 185 -12.33 11.48 -27.18
C VAL A 185 -12.83 10.28 -26.36
N GLN A 186 -12.75 10.38 -25.03
CA GLN A 186 -13.33 9.42 -24.08
C GLN A 186 -14.40 10.12 -23.24
N GLY A 187 -15.67 9.96 -23.61
CA GLY A 187 -16.77 10.69 -22.98
C GLY A 187 -16.65 12.21 -23.21
N LYS A 188 -16.29 12.96 -22.15
CA LYS A 188 -16.05 14.42 -22.20
C LYS A 188 -14.57 14.79 -22.13
N HIS A 189 -13.68 13.80 -22.14
CA HIS A 189 -12.24 14.00 -21.98
C HIS A 189 -11.50 13.77 -23.29
N LEU A 190 -10.37 14.47 -23.45
CA LEU A 190 -9.38 14.19 -24.48
C LEU A 190 -8.25 13.40 -23.84
N THR A 191 -8.00 12.20 -24.36
CA THR A 191 -6.95 11.30 -23.91
C THR A 191 -5.91 11.17 -25.02
N PRO A 192 -4.59 11.16 -24.73
CA PRO A 192 -3.57 10.91 -25.74
C PRO A 192 -3.88 9.66 -26.55
N ASN A 193 -3.66 9.71 -27.87
CA ASN A 193 -4.01 8.61 -28.75
C ASN A 193 -3.06 7.42 -28.57
N TYR A 194 -3.45 6.48 -27.71
CA TYR A 194 -2.66 5.29 -27.39
C TYR A 194 -2.49 4.32 -28.58
N VAL A 195 -3.32 4.42 -29.63
CA VAL A 195 -3.18 3.60 -30.85
C VAL A 195 -1.87 3.95 -31.57
N GLN A 196 -1.41 5.20 -31.48
CA GLN A 196 -0.11 5.62 -32.03
C GLN A 196 1.05 4.86 -31.35
N ASN A 197 0.99 4.69 -30.03
CA ASN A 197 2.01 3.94 -29.28
C ASN A 197 2.00 2.46 -29.68
N VAL A 198 0.81 1.87 -29.82
CA VAL A 198 0.66 0.47 -30.26
C VAL A 198 1.24 0.28 -31.65
N LEU A 199 1.05 1.23 -32.57
CA LEU A 199 1.46 1.13 -33.98
C LEU A 199 2.82 1.75 -34.29
N ARG A 200 3.59 2.20 -33.29
CA ARG A 200 4.95 2.74 -33.49
C ARG A 200 5.87 1.75 -34.24
N PRO A 201 6.87 2.23 -35.00
CA PRO A 201 7.75 1.36 -35.76
C PRO A 201 8.59 0.46 -34.83
N ARG A 202 8.70 -0.83 -35.17
CA ARG A 202 9.50 -1.81 -34.42
C ARG A 202 10.39 -2.64 -35.36
N PRO A 203 11.58 -3.08 -34.90
CA PRO A 203 12.48 -3.86 -35.73
C PRO A 203 11.83 -5.10 -36.34
N GLY A 204 11.91 -5.24 -37.66
CA GLY A 204 11.38 -6.40 -38.39
C GLY A 204 9.86 -6.54 -38.41
N GLN A 205 9.11 -5.50 -38.02
CA GLN A 205 7.65 -5.43 -38.13
C GLN A 205 7.22 -5.33 -39.60
N THR A 206 6.11 -5.96 -39.95
CA THR A 206 5.46 -5.82 -41.27
C THR A 206 4.05 -5.30 -41.08
N ILE A 207 3.68 -4.26 -41.83
CA ILE A 207 2.33 -3.67 -41.80
C ILE A 207 1.71 -3.83 -43.19
N ILE A 208 0.49 -4.33 -43.25
CA ILE A 208 -0.25 -4.50 -44.51
C ILE A 208 -1.54 -3.71 -44.42
N VAL A 209 -1.74 -2.78 -45.35
CA VAL A 209 -2.98 -2.00 -45.50
C VAL A 209 -3.70 -2.46 -46.75
N LYS A 210 -4.91 -2.98 -46.60
CA LYS A 210 -5.78 -3.37 -47.70
C LYS A 210 -6.74 -2.23 -48.03
N TYR A 211 -6.87 -1.96 -49.33
CA TYR A 211 -7.74 -0.92 -49.86
C TYR A 211 -8.90 -1.52 -50.67
N ASP A 212 -10.01 -0.79 -50.78
CA ASP A 212 -11.07 -1.11 -51.72
C ASP A 212 -10.72 -0.64 -53.15
N ALA A 213 -11.60 -0.94 -54.12
CA ALA A 213 -11.41 -0.54 -55.52
C ALA A 213 -11.36 0.99 -55.74
N ARG A 214 -11.79 1.79 -54.75
CA ARG A 214 -11.72 3.26 -54.74
C ARG A 214 -10.53 3.77 -53.93
N ARG A 215 -9.55 2.91 -53.59
CA ARG A 215 -8.38 3.23 -52.76
C ARG A 215 -8.73 3.71 -51.35
N ARG A 216 -9.89 3.31 -50.80
CA ARG A 216 -10.23 3.58 -49.38
C ARG A 216 -9.73 2.47 -48.47
N PRO A 217 -9.12 2.78 -47.31
CA PRO A 217 -8.59 1.76 -46.41
C PRO A 217 -9.73 0.91 -45.82
N GLN A 218 -9.55 -0.41 -45.84
CA GLN A 218 -10.50 -1.38 -45.26
C GLN A 218 -9.96 -2.04 -43.99
N VAL A 219 -8.70 -2.48 -44.03
CA VAL A 219 -8.05 -3.16 -42.90
C VAL A 219 -6.56 -2.84 -42.88
N LEU A 220 -6.03 -2.62 -41.68
CA LEU A 220 -4.60 -2.60 -41.40
C LEU A 220 -4.26 -3.80 -40.52
N THR A 221 -3.25 -4.58 -40.90
CA THR A 221 -2.73 -5.68 -40.08
C THR A 221 -1.25 -5.49 -39.80
N VAL A 222 -0.85 -5.79 -38.57
CA VAL A 222 0.53 -5.72 -38.11
C VAL A 222 1.02 -7.12 -37.78
N HIS A 223 2.15 -7.51 -38.35
CA HIS A 223 2.79 -8.80 -38.16
C HIS A 223 4.18 -8.60 -37.59
N HIS A 224 4.56 -9.40 -36.59
CA HIS A 224 5.91 -9.38 -36.04
C HIS A 224 6.77 -10.49 -36.65
N ASN A 225 8.05 -10.24 -36.89
CA ASN A 225 8.97 -11.28 -37.37
C ASN A 225 9.26 -12.30 -36.26
N ARG A 226 9.00 -13.58 -36.55
CA ARG A 226 9.66 -14.71 -35.87
C ARG A 226 10.61 -15.37 -36.88
N PRO A 227 11.82 -15.81 -36.49
CA PRO A 227 12.86 -16.30 -37.41
C PRO A 227 12.48 -17.48 -38.33
N SER A 228 11.33 -18.12 -38.15
CA SER A 228 11.02 -19.46 -38.68
C SER A 228 9.81 -19.58 -39.62
N THR A 229 9.26 -18.50 -40.19
CA THR A 229 8.08 -18.58 -41.10
C THR A 229 8.28 -17.94 -42.47
N PRO A 230 7.80 -18.55 -43.58
CA PRO A 230 8.25 -18.23 -44.94
C PRO A 230 7.68 -16.94 -45.54
N THR A 231 6.50 -16.44 -45.09
CA THR A 231 5.89 -15.19 -45.59
C THR A 231 5.10 -14.46 -44.51
N ALA A 232 5.16 -13.12 -44.46
CA ALA A 232 4.47 -12.31 -43.44
C ALA A 232 2.93 -12.50 -43.46
N ALA A 233 2.32 -12.68 -44.64
CA ALA A 233 0.88 -12.87 -44.81
C ALA A 233 0.33 -14.19 -44.25
N SER A 234 1.19 -15.17 -43.95
CA SER A 234 0.80 -16.45 -43.35
C SER A 234 0.85 -16.44 -41.81
N ARG A 235 1.27 -15.33 -41.21
CA ARG A 235 1.38 -15.17 -39.76
C ARG A 235 0.06 -14.65 -39.20
N HIS A 236 -0.25 -15.04 -37.96
CA HIS A 236 -1.33 -14.40 -37.24
C HIS A 236 -0.95 -12.94 -36.93
N PRO A 237 -1.82 -11.96 -37.19
CA PRO A 237 -1.54 -10.56 -36.88
C PRO A 237 -1.38 -10.36 -35.37
N ALA A 238 -0.45 -9.50 -34.98
CA ALA A 238 -0.32 -8.99 -33.62
C ALA A 238 -1.34 -7.89 -33.33
N VAL A 239 -1.65 -7.06 -34.34
CA VAL A 239 -2.68 -6.02 -34.29
C VAL A 239 -3.48 -6.06 -35.59
N THR A 240 -4.80 -5.93 -35.48
CA THR A 240 -5.71 -5.76 -36.60
C THR A 240 -6.57 -4.52 -36.37
N VAL A 241 -6.67 -3.66 -37.37
CA VAL A 241 -7.54 -2.48 -37.36
C VAL A 241 -8.51 -2.59 -38.53
N THR A 242 -9.81 -2.63 -38.26
CA THR A 242 -10.87 -2.70 -39.27
C THR A 242 -11.84 -1.55 -39.11
N ALA A 243 -12.51 -1.17 -40.19
CA ALA A 243 -13.61 -0.21 -40.15
C ALA A 243 -14.86 -0.76 -40.85
N GLU A 244 -16.00 -0.62 -40.19
CA GLU A 244 -17.33 -0.95 -40.70
C GLU A 244 -18.27 0.23 -40.46
N GLY A 245 -18.60 0.98 -41.51
CA GLY A 245 -19.38 2.21 -41.39
C GLY A 245 -18.63 3.29 -40.60
N ASP A 246 -19.21 3.75 -39.50
CA ASP A 246 -18.60 4.71 -38.58
C ASP A 246 -17.88 4.04 -37.40
N ARG A 247 -17.78 2.70 -37.37
CA ARG A 247 -17.13 1.96 -36.30
C ARG A 247 -15.74 1.50 -36.74
N ILE A 248 -14.77 1.75 -35.89
CA ILE A 248 -13.40 1.25 -36.03
C ILE A 248 -13.16 0.26 -34.90
N SER A 249 -12.65 -0.93 -35.23
CA SER A 249 -12.20 -1.93 -34.25
C SER A 249 -10.68 -2.03 -34.31
N VAL A 250 -10.03 -1.96 -33.14
CA VAL A 250 -8.60 -2.22 -32.96
C VAL A 250 -8.46 -3.44 -32.06
N VAL A 251 -7.99 -4.54 -32.62
CA VAL A 251 -7.81 -5.82 -31.93
C VAL A 251 -6.32 -6.10 -31.77
N ILE A 252 -5.89 -6.32 -30.52
CA ILE A 252 -4.52 -6.73 -30.19
C ILE A 252 -4.56 -8.19 -29.74
N PHE A 253 -3.64 -9.02 -30.23
CA PHE A 253 -3.65 -10.45 -29.96
C PHE A 253 -2.51 -10.87 -29.03
N GLU A 254 -2.85 -11.65 -28.00
CA GLU A 254 -1.87 -12.35 -27.17
C GLU A 254 -1.80 -13.82 -27.54
N LYS A 255 -0.59 -14.34 -27.80
CA LYS A 255 -0.39 -15.75 -28.09
C LYS A 255 -0.20 -16.56 -26.80
N ARG A 256 -1.02 -17.59 -26.61
CA ARG A 256 -0.90 -18.57 -25.53
C ARG A 256 -0.99 -19.99 -26.08
N GLY A 257 0.14 -20.71 -26.05
CA GLY A 257 0.28 -22.00 -26.72
C GLY A 257 -0.03 -21.90 -28.22
N SER A 258 -1.05 -22.63 -28.67
CA SER A 258 -1.57 -22.59 -30.04
C SER A 258 -2.69 -21.56 -30.28
N LYS A 259 -3.21 -20.93 -29.21
CA LYS A 259 -4.34 -19.98 -29.28
C LYS A 259 -3.86 -18.53 -29.34
N TYR A 260 -4.68 -17.69 -29.97
CA TYR A 260 -4.52 -16.24 -29.98
C TYR A 260 -5.75 -15.62 -29.32
N LEU A 261 -5.54 -14.92 -28.21
CA LEU A 261 -6.59 -14.27 -27.44
C LEU A 261 -6.73 -12.81 -27.92
N PRO A 262 -7.90 -12.40 -28.44
CA PRO A 262 -8.12 -11.02 -28.88
C PRO A 262 -8.51 -10.11 -27.72
N LEU A 263 -7.93 -8.92 -27.65
CA LEU A 263 -8.45 -7.79 -26.88
C LEU A 263 -8.89 -6.68 -27.85
N GLU A 264 -10.18 -6.35 -27.82
CA GLU A 264 -10.82 -5.42 -28.75
C GLU A 264 -11.14 -4.06 -28.12
N PHE A 265 -10.67 -3.00 -28.79
CA PHE A 265 -11.06 -1.62 -28.56
C PHE A 265 -11.92 -1.11 -29.71
N LEU A 266 -13.02 -0.47 -29.36
CA LEU A 266 -14.01 0.03 -30.31
C LEU A 266 -13.96 1.55 -30.31
N PHE A 267 -13.95 2.14 -31.49
CA PHE A 267 -14.01 3.58 -31.70
C PHE A 267 -15.13 3.93 -32.67
N LYS A 268 -15.66 5.13 -32.51
CA LYS A 268 -16.57 5.78 -33.43
C LYS A 268 -15.82 6.87 -34.19
N TYR A 269 -15.95 6.85 -35.50
CA TYR A 269 -15.42 7.85 -36.40
C TYR A 269 -16.48 8.93 -36.66
N VAL A 270 -16.12 10.17 -36.35
CA VAL A 270 -17.00 11.34 -36.30
C VAL A 270 -16.40 12.45 -37.18
N PRO A 271 -16.46 12.32 -38.52
CA PRO A 271 -15.76 13.20 -39.45
C PRO A 271 -16.20 14.68 -39.38
N TRP A 272 -17.42 14.96 -38.92
CA TRP A 272 -17.88 16.34 -38.73
C TRP A 272 -17.24 17.05 -37.52
N GLN A 273 -16.57 16.30 -36.63
CA GLN A 273 -15.73 16.85 -35.56
C GLN A 273 -14.24 16.79 -35.96
N GLY A 274 -13.90 17.41 -37.09
CA GLY A 274 -12.61 17.18 -37.77
C GLY A 274 -11.34 17.48 -36.97
N HIS A 275 -11.40 18.22 -35.86
CA HIS A 275 -10.26 18.39 -34.94
C HIS A 275 -9.98 17.14 -34.09
N ASN A 276 -11.03 16.43 -33.64
CA ASN A 276 -10.93 15.19 -32.85
C ASN A 276 -11.95 14.16 -33.37
N PRO A 277 -11.75 13.59 -34.56
CA PRO A 277 -12.75 12.74 -35.21
C PRO A 277 -12.84 11.32 -34.62
N ILE A 278 -12.00 10.93 -33.66
CA ILE A 278 -11.94 9.57 -33.11
C ILE A 278 -12.45 9.58 -31.67
N HIS A 279 -13.51 8.81 -31.41
CA HIS A 279 -14.15 8.69 -30.11
C HIS A 279 -14.12 7.23 -29.64
N GLU A 280 -13.56 6.93 -28.48
CA GLU A 280 -13.58 5.56 -27.95
C GLU A 280 -14.96 5.20 -27.37
N VAL A 281 -15.42 3.98 -27.64
CA VAL A 281 -16.64 3.42 -27.06
C VAL A 281 -16.33 2.88 -25.66
N MET A 282 -16.56 3.74 -24.67
CA MET A 282 -16.32 3.43 -23.25
C MET A 282 -17.31 2.41 -22.68
N GLU A 283 -18.52 2.34 -23.24
CA GLU A 283 -19.52 1.36 -22.82
C GLU A 283 -19.00 -0.08 -23.04
N GLY A 284 -19.07 -0.89 -21.98
CA GLY A 284 -18.56 -2.26 -21.97
C GLY A 284 -17.05 -2.40 -22.07
N ARG A 285 -16.26 -1.30 -22.08
CA ARG A 285 -14.80 -1.35 -22.22
C ARG A 285 -14.12 -2.17 -21.13
N ASN A 286 -14.39 -1.85 -19.86
CA ASN A 286 -13.82 -2.59 -18.73
C ASN A 286 -14.23 -4.07 -18.76
N LYS A 287 -15.46 -4.37 -19.21
CA LYS A 287 -15.93 -5.75 -19.36
C LYS A 287 -15.10 -6.50 -20.41
N ARG A 288 -14.87 -5.94 -21.60
CA ARG A 288 -14.04 -6.58 -22.65
C ARG A 288 -12.62 -6.86 -22.15
N ILE A 289 -12.04 -5.93 -21.40
CA ILE A 289 -10.72 -6.09 -20.79
C ILE A 289 -10.75 -7.22 -19.74
N LYS A 290 -11.74 -7.24 -18.85
CA LYS A 290 -11.91 -8.31 -17.84
C LYS A 290 -12.13 -9.68 -18.48
N ASP A 291 -12.96 -9.78 -19.50
CA ASP A 291 -13.23 -11.04 -20.21
C ASP A 291 -11.95 -11.59 -20.88
N PHE A 292 -11.11 -10.69 -21.42
CA PHE A 292 -9.78 -11.04 -21.93
C PHE A 292 -8.86 -11.60 -20.83
N TYR A 293 -8.74 -10.89 -19.69
CA TYR A 293 -7.92 -11.35 -18.55
C TYR A 293 -8.46 -12.63 -17.89
N ALA A 294 -9.78 -12.79 -17.81
CA ALA A 294 -10.43 -14.02 -17.34
C ALA A 294 -10.07 -15.21 -18.24
N SER A 295 -10.10 -15.03 -19.56
CA SER A 295 -9.69 -16.04 -20.54
C SER A 295 -8.19 -16.35 -20.46
N LEU A 296 -7.38 -15.33 -20.25
CA LEU A 296 -5.92 -15.44 -20.12
C LEU A 296 -5.50 -16.24 -18.89
N TRP A 297 -6.13 -16.00 -17.74
CA TRP A 297 -5.86 -16.71 -16.48
C TRP A 297 -6.71 -17.97 -16.28
N SER A 298 -7.60 -18.28 -17.24
CA SER A 298 -8.51 -19.44 -17.18
C SER A 298 -9.39 -19.45 -15.92
N VAL A 299 -9.92 -18.29 -15.54
CA VAL A 299 -10.79 -18.11 -14.37
C VAL A 299 -12.19 -17.66 -14.78
N VAL A 300 -13.18 -17.99 -13.96
CA VAL A 300 -14.55 -17.48 -14.10
C VAL A 300 -14.81 -16.56 -12.91
N PRO A 301 -15.10 -15.26 -13.13
CA PRO A 301 -15.42 -14.34 -12.06
C PRO A 301 -16.76 -14.73 -11.43
N SER A 302 -16.69 -15.40 -10.29
CA SER A 302 -17.84 -15.68 -9.42
C SER A 302 -17.34 -15.87 -8.00
N ALA A 303 -17.76 -14.98 -7.10
CA ALA A 303 -17.69 -15.26 -5.67
C ALA A 303 -18.75 -16.29 -5.29
N ASP A 304 -18.56 -16.98 -4.17
CA ASP A 304 -19.67 -17.67 -3.52
C ASP A 304 -20.61 -16.68 -2.81
N ALA A 305 -21.69 -17.18 -2.21
CA ALA A 305 -22.67 -16.36 -1.48
C ALA A 305 -22.06 -15.57 -0.29
N SER A 306 -20.85 -15.90 0.14
CA SER A 306 -20.13 -15.26 1.24
C SER A 306 -19.06 -14.25 0.78
N GLY A 307 -18.87 -14.07 -0.53
CA GLY A 307 -17.84 -13.18 -1.08
C GLY A 307 -16.43 -13.77 -1.06
N ILE A 308 -16.31 -15.10 -0.96
CA ILE A 308 -15.03 -15.82 -0.93
C ILE A 308 -14.77 -16.43 -2.31
N PHE A 309 -13.54 -16.25 -2.82
CA PHE A 309 -13.06 -16.83 -4.08
C PHE A 309 -12.17 -18.02 -3.76
N ARG A 310 -12.50 -19.20 -4.31
CA ARG A 310 -11.76 -20.44 -4.03
C ARG A 310 -11.05 -20.99 -5.25
N SER A 311 -9.85 -21.52 -5.05
CA SER A 311 -9.12 -22.30 -6.05
C SER A 311 -8.41 -23.48 -5.40
N ASN A 312 -8.16 -24.52 -6.19
CA ASN A 312 -7.38 -25.68 -5.78
C ASN A 312 -6.15 -25.79 -6.67
N PHE A 313 -5.00 -26.01 -6.06
CA PHE A 313 -3.73 -26.13 -6.76
C PHE A 313 -2.99 -27.39 -6.28
N THR A 314 -2.48 -28.19 -7.21
CA THR A 314 -1.61 -29.33 -6.87
C THR A 314 -0.17 -28.91 -7.12
N VAL A 315 0.69 -29.06 -6.10
CA VAL A 315 2.09 -28.67 -6.21
C VAL A 315 2.85 -29.74 -6.97
N GLU A 316 3.31 -29.41 -8.17
CA GLU A 316 4.11 -30.30 -9.01
C GLU A 316 5.62 -30.04 -8.80
N ASP A 317 6.42 -31.10 -8.70
CA ASP A 317 7.87 -31.00 -8.46
C ASP A 317 8.58 -30.21 -9.58
N GLU A 318 8.20 -30.47 -10.84
CA GLU A 318 8.73 -29.77 -12.01
C GLU A 318 8.48 -28.26 -11.92
N VAL A 319 7.26 -27.85 -11.56
CA VAL A 319 6.91 -26.42 -11.43
C VAL A 319 7.67 -25.75 -10.28
N VAL A 320 7.89 -26.43 -9.15
CA VAL A 320 8.70 -25.89 -8.04
C VAL A 320 10.16 -25.73 -8.47
N ARG A 321 10.72 -26.70 -9.19
CA ARG A 321 12.09 -26.64 -9.71
C ARG A 321 12.27 -25.53 -10.74
N ASP A 322 11.35 -25.40 -11.69
CA ASP A 322 11.37 -24.33 -12.68
C ASP A 322 11.27 -22.97 -12.01
N PHE A 323 10.35 -22.83 -11.04
CA PHE A 323 10.18 -21.60 -10.29
C PHE A 323 11.46 -21.20 -9.54
N THR A 324 12.07 -22.13 -8.78
CA THR A 324 13.31 -21.86 -8.02
C THR A 324 14.49 -21.53 -8.94
N GLN A 325 14.59 -22.18 -10.10
CA GLN A 325 15.59 -21.86 -11.11
C GLN A 325 15.41 -20.46 -11.70
N VAL A 326 14.17 -20.06 -12.03
CA VAL A 326 13.86 -18.76 -12.63
C VAL A 326 14.11 -17.58 -11.67
N ILE A 327 13.81 -17.74 -10.38
CA ILE A 327 14.13 -16.72 -9.37
C ILE A 327 15.59 -16.82 -8.89
N GLY A 328 16.31 -17.85 -9.33
CA GLY A 328 17.70 -18.12 -9.00
C GLY A 328 17.94 -18.43 -7.52
N ASN A 329 16.97 -19.09 -6.85
CA ASN A 329 17.05 -19.47 -5.45
C ASN A 329 17.46 -20.94 -5.31
N THR A 330 18.63 -21.18 -4.73
CA THR A 330 19.29 -22.49 -4.70
C THR A 330 19.44 -23.04 -3.27
N ALA A 331 18.57 -22.65 -2.34
CA ALA A 331 18.61 -23.23 -0.99
C ALA A 331 18.41 -24.75 -1.05
N GLU A 332 19.22 -25.51 -0.29
CA GLU A 332 19.24 -26.98 -0.33
C GLU A 332 17.87 -27.60 -0.03
N LEU A 333 17.07 -26.93 0.81
CA LEU A 333 15.71 -27.34 1.15
C LEU A 333 14.85 -27.56 -0.10
N TYR A 334 14.99 -26.71 -1.12
CA TYR A 334 14.17 -26.77 -2.34
C TYR A 334 14.55 -27.91 -3.27
N LEU A 335 15.78 -28.44 -3.16
CA LEU A 335 16.20 -29.63 -3.88
C LEU A 335 15.48 -30.90 -3.38
N THR A 336 14.86 -30.84 -2.19
CA THR A 336 14.09 -31.96 -1.59
C THR A 336 12.59 -31.90 -1.88
N GLY A 337 12.18 -31.08 -2.86
CA GLY A 337 10.77 -30.90 -3.25
C GLY A 337 9.96 -29.98 -2.34
N ALA A 338 10.60 -29.24 -1.42
CA ALA A 338 9.94 -28.16 -0.70
C ALA A 338 9.79 -26.93 -1.61
N ALA A 339 8.70 -26.19 -1.47
CA ALA A 339 8.46 -24.96 -2.22
C ALA A 339 8.89 -23.73 -1.38
N PRO A 340 9.49 -22.69 -2.00
CA PRO A 340 9.72 -21.42 -1.32
C PRO A 340 8.40 -20.76 -0.93
N MET A 341 8.41 -19.90 0.09
CA MET A 341 7.19 -19.18 0.48
C MET A 341 6.63 -18.30 -0.65
N ASP A 342 7.50 -17.82 -1.56
CA ASP A 342 7.10 -17.10 -2.77
C ASP A 342 6.13 -17.93 -3.64
N PHE A 343 6.25 -19.26 -3.61
CA PHE A 343 5.39 -20.16 -4.38
C PHE A 343 3.93 -20.09 -3.96
N ALA A 344 3.64 -19.51 -2.79
CA ALA A 344 2.27 -19.24 -2.37
C ALA A 344 1.53 -18.31 -3.32
N ILE A 345 2.22 -17.37 -3.99
CA ILE A 345 1.56 -16.53 -4.99
C ILE A 345 1.12 -17.37 -6.20
N VAL A 346 1.90 -18.41 -6.57
CA VAL A 346 1.57 -19.33 -7.67
C VAL A 346 0.37 -20.18 -7.29
N ALA A 347 0.40 -20.80 -6.12
CA ALA A 347 -0.70 -21.64 -5.64
C ALA A 347 -1.99 -20.84 -5.40
N GLY A 348 -1.89 -19.60 -4.95
CA GLY A 348 -3.02 -18.71 -4.69
C GLY A 348 -3.45 -17.82 -5.85
N TRP A 349 -2.72 -17.82 -6.97
CA TRP A 349 -2.89 -16.83 -8.06
C TRP A 349 -4.31 -16.77 -8.57
N GLN A 350 -4.90 -17.94 -8.87
CA GLN A 350 -6.24 -18.04 -9.44
C GLN A 350 -7.31 -17.39 -8.54
N ALA A 351 -7.31 -17.68 -7.23
CA ALA A 351 -8.25 -17.07 -6.29
C ALA A 351 -8.05 -15.55 -6.19
N ILE A 352 -6.79 -15.09 -6.16
CA ILE A 352 -6.46 -13.65 -6.06
C ILE A 352 -6.94 -12.88 -7.31
N VAL A 353 -6.61 -13.36 -8.51
CA VAL A 353 -7.00 -12.65 -9.75
C VAL A 353 -8.50 -12.72 -10.00
N THR A 354 -9.17 -13.80 -9.58
CA THR A 354 -10.64 -13.90 -9.65
C THR A 354 -11.29 -12.81 -8.80
N ALA A 355 -10.77 -12.56 -7.60
CA ALA A 355 -11.25 -11.47 -6.74
C ALA A 355 -11.08 -10.09 -7.38
N LEU A 356 -9.97 -9.87 -8.11
CA LEU A 356 -9.72 -8.61 -8.80
C LEU A 356 -10.69 -8.33 -9.95
N LEU A 357 -11.14 -9.38 -10.65
CA LEU A 357 -12.07 -9.26 -11.78
C LEU A 357 -13.46 -8.76 -11.37
N GLU A 358 -13.86 -8.93 -10.11
CA GLU A 358 -15.13 -8.38 -9.59
C GLU A 358 -15.08 -6.86 -9.40
N ILE A 359 -13.90 -6.26 -9.21
CA ILE A 359 -13.78 -4.83 -8.93
C ILE A 359 -13.85 -4.01 -10.23
N ASP A 360 -14.76 -3.03 -10.33
CA ASP A 360 -14.80 -2.15 -11.50
C ASP A 360 -13.56 -1.24 -11.57
N GLY A 361 -12.82 -1.43 -12.65
CA GLY A 361 -11.54 -0.77 -12.94
C GLY A 361 -10.95 -1.28 -14.26
N ASP A 362 -10.06 -0.48 -14.84
CA ASP A 362 -9.30 -0.84 -16.04
C ASP A 362 -8.08 -1.68 -15.67
N LEU A 363 -8.12 -3.00 -15.92
CA LEU A 363 -7.02 -3.91 -15.59
C LEU A 363 -5.72 -3.60 -16.36
N LEU A 364 -5.76 -2.93 -17.50
CA LEU A 364 -4.53 -2.54 -18.22
C LEU A 364 -3.76 -1.45 -17.49
N ARG A 365 -4.45 -0.71 -16.61
CA ARG A 365 -3.86 0.33 -15.78
C ARG A 365 -3.61 -0.13 -14.35
N LEU A 366 -3.77 -1.43 -14.08
CA LEU A 366 -3.49 -2.05 -12.80
C LEU A 366 -1.99 -2.03 -12.51
N VAL A 367 -1.63 -1.66 -11.29
CA VAL A 367 -0.26 -1.75 -10.78
C VAL A 367 -0.28 -2.57 -9.50
N HIS A 368 0.63 -3.52 -9.36
CA HIS A 368 0.84 -4.23 -8.10
C HIS A 368 1.59 -3.28 -7.16
N LEU A 369 0.99 -2.88 -6.04
CA LEU A 369 1.58 -1.95 -5.08
C LEU A 369 2.44 -2.64 -4.02
N SER A 370 1.93 -3.72 -3.46
CA SER A 370 2.62 -4.44 -2.39
C SER A 370 2.18 -5.89 -2.31
N ASN A 371 3.05 -6.72 -1.75
CA ASN A 371 2.77 -8.11 -1.46
C ASN A 371 3.41 -8.51 -0.13
N ARG A 372 2.63 -9.18 0.71
CA ARG A 372 3.08 -9.73 1.99
C ARG A 372 2.79 -11.21 2.06
N PHE A 373 3.78 -11.99 2.48
CA PHE A 373 3.64 -13.39 2.86
C PHE A 373 3.79 -13.52 4.38
N GLN A 374 2.88 -14.25 5.03
CA GLN A 374 2.93 -14.53 6.46
C GLN A 374 2.69 -16.02 6.72
N ILE A 375 3.63 -16.67 7.41
CA ILE A 375 3.49 -18.06 7.85
C ILE A 375 2.56 -18.12 9.07
N LEU A 376 1.47 -18.88 8.95
CA LEU A 376 0.48 -19.07 10.02
C LEU A 376 0.77 -20.32 10.86
N ASN A 377 1.36 -21.37 10.23
CA ASN A 377 1.71 -22.60 10.92
C ASN A 377 3.15 -23.01 10.58
N THR A 378 4.04 -22.91 11.56
CA THR A 378 5.49 -23.14 11.39
C THR A 378 5.87 -24.60 11.22
N GLY A 379 4.96 -25.55 11.52
CA GLY A 379 5.19 -26.99 11.36
C GLY A 379 4.93 -27.51 9.95
N GLU A 380 4.29 -26.73 9.08
CA GLU A 380 3.89 -27.14 7.73
C GLU A 380 4.64 -26.33 6.66
N ILE A 381 5.34 -27.03 5.76
CA ILE A 381 5.96 -26.44 4.57
C ILE A 381 5.24 -27.01 3.34
N ILE A 382 4.96 -26.16 2.36
CA ILE A 382 4.40 -26.57 1.07
C ILE A 382 5.43 -27.43 0.35
N ARG A 383 5.04 -28.63 -0.07
CA ARG A 383 5.89 -29.59 -0.78
C ARG A 383 5.24 -30.08 -2.06
N ALA A 384 6.05 -30.58 -2.98
CA ALA A 384 5.59 -31.31 -4.15
C ALA A 384 4.68 -32.47 -3.72
N GLY A 385 3.54 -32.61 -4.40
CA GLY A 385 2.46 -33.53 -4.08
C GLY A 385 1.37 -32.96 -3.16
N ASP A 386 1.60 -31.83 -2.50
CA ASP A 386 0.58 -31.19 -1.66
C ASP A 386 -0.58 -30.66 -2.51
N LYS A 387 -1.80 -30.78 -1.96
CA LYS A 387 -2.99 -30.11 -2.48
C LYS A 387 -3.26 -28.88 -1.63
N ILE A 388 -3.21 -27.72 -2.27
CA ILE A 388 -3.41 -26.42 -1.61
C ILE A 388 -4.78 -25.89 -1.99
N GLU A 389 -5.62 -25.68 -0.98
CA GLU A 389 -6.90 -24.99 -1.11
C GLU A 389 -6.66 -23.52 -0.78
N THR A 390 -7.02 -22.60 -1.67
CA THR A 390 -6.87 -21.16 -1.43
C THR A 390 -8.24 -20.51 -1.27
N GLU A 391 -8.39 -19.71 -0.22
CA GLU A 391 -9.56 -18.84 -0.02
C GLU A 391 -9.10 -17.38 -0.08
N ALA A 392 -9.51 -16.65 -1.12
CA ALA A 392 -9.24 -15.22 -1.27
C ALA A 392 -10.47 -14.37 -0.96
N VAL A 393 -10.24 -13.25 -0.30
CA VAL A 393 -11.27 -12.25 0.06
C VAL A 393 -10.73 -10.86 -0.24
N VAL A 394 -11.57 -10.00 -0.81
CA VAL A 394 -11.25 -8.57 -0.93
C VAL A 394 -11.28 -7.96 0.47
N ASN A 395 -10.10 -7.65 1.00
CA ASN A 395 -9.94 -7.13 2.36
C ASN A 395 -10.25 -5.63 2.43
N SER A 396 -9.86 -4.86 1.42
CA SER A 396 -10.22 -3.44 1.30
C SER A 396 -10.30 -2.95 -0.14
N VAL A 397 -11.14 -1.94 -0.36
CA VAL A 397 -11.23 -1.15 -1.59
C VAL A 397 -11.27 0.31 -1.17
N LEU A 398 -10.24 1.08 -1.54
CA LEU A 398 -10.06 2.47 -1.12
C LEU A 398 -9.81 3.37 -2.33
N ILE A 399 -10.48 4.51 -2.39
CA ILE A 399 -10.27 5.52 -3.45
C ILE A 399 -9.34 6.61 -2.91
N SER A 400 -8.33 6.94 -3.70
CA SER A 400 -7.35 8.02 -3.49
C SER A 400 -7.17 8.82 -4.78
N ASP A 401 -6.41 9.93 -4.72
CA ASP A 401 -6.07 10.72 -5.91
C ASP A 401 -5.32 9.92 -6.97
N ALA A 402 -4.57 8.89 -6.57
CA ALA A 402 -3.83 8.01 -7.48
C ALA A 402 -4.75 6.99 -8.18
N GLY A 403 -5.93 6.70 -7.61
CA GLY A 403 -6.86 5.72 -8.12
C GLY A 403 -7.50 4.87 -7.02
N LYS A 404 -8.02 3.71 -7.42
CA LYS A 404 -8.72 2.76 -6.56
C LYS A 404 -7.77 1.63 -6.14
N ALA A 405 -7.34 1.63 -4.89
CA ALA A 405 -6.52 0.59 -4.29
C ALA A 405 -7.39 -0.57 -3.81
N VAL A 406 -7.02 -1.79 -4.14
CA VAL A 406 -7.71 -3.03 -3.78
C VAL A 406 -6.72 -3.93 -3.07
N GLU A 407 -7.03 -4.34 -1.86
CA GLU A 407 -6.25 -5.30 -1.10
C GLU A 407 -6.98 -6.63 -1.06
N VAL A 408 -6.31 -7.70 -1.48
CA VAL A 408 -6.82 -9.07 -1.49
C VAL A 408 -6.01 -9.89 -0.50
N ARG A 409 -6.71 -10.53 0.43
CA ARG A 409 -6.14 -11.47 1.39
C ARG A 409 -6.47 -12.89 0.95
N ALA A 410 -5.46 -13.71 0.71
CA ALA A 410 -5.60 -15.12 0.36
C ALA A 410 -4.98 -16.01 1.44
N THR A 411 -5.77 -16.93 1.98
CA THR A 411 -5.32 -17.92 2.96
C THR A 411 -5.15 -19.27 2.26
N LEU A 412 -3.93 -19.81 2.30
CA LEU A 412 -3.60 -21.11 1.75
C LEU A 412 -3.75 -22.18 2.84
N ARG A 413 -4.53 -23.22 2.54
CA ARG A 413 -4.79 -24.34 3.43
C ARG A 413 -4.23 -25.63 2.86
N LYS A 414 -3.64 -26.44 3.73
CA LYS A 414 -3.18 -27.80 3.45
C LYS A 414 -3.93 -28.74 4.37
N SER A 415 -4.66 -29.71 3.80
CA SER A 415 -5.50 -30.64 4.58
C SER A 415 -6.46 -29.91 5.54
N GLY A 416 -7.04 -28.78 5.10
CA GLY A 416 -7.95 -27.93 5.88
C GLY A 416 -7.28 -26.94 6.86
N LEU A 417 -6.00 -27.12 7.18
CA LEU A 417 -5.25 -26.26 8.10
C LEU A 417 -4.64 -25.05 7.37
N PRO A 418 -4.79 -23.82 7.87
CA PRO A 418 -4.14 -22.65 7.28
C PRO A 418 -2.62 -22.71 7.50
N VAL A 419 -1.85 -22.55 6.42
CA VAL A 419 -0.38 -22.64 6.44
C VAL A 419 0.24 -21.27 6.21
N LEU A 420 -0.26 -20.52 5.23
CA LEU A 420 0.32 -19.26 4.78
C LEU A 420 -0.78 -18.28 4.37
N GLU A 421 -0.61 -17.01 4.68
CA GLU A 421 -1.44 -15.91 4.21
C GLU A 421 -0.67 -15.02 3.22
N VAL A 422 -1.29 -14.70 2.08
CA VAL A 422 -0.82 -13.72 1.11
C VAL A 422 -1.71 -12.50 1.17
N LEU A 423 -1.15 -11.32 1.42
CA LEU A 423 -1.86 -10.04 1.33
C LEU A 423 -1.28 -9.24 0.16
N SER A 424 -2.05 -9.06 -0.90
CA SER A 424 -1.62 -8.33 -2.11
C SER A 424 -2.44 -7.07 -2.30
N SER A 425 -1.78 -5.94 -2.54
CA SER A 425 -2.43 -4.67 -2.83
C SER A 425 -2.19 -4.25 -4.27
N PHE A 426 -3.26 -3.86 -4.96
CA PHE A 426 -3.23 -3.44 -6.36
C PHE A 426 -3.88 -2.06 -6.52
N LEU A 427 -3.43 -1.28 -7.50
CA LEU A 427 -3.96 0.04 -7.79
C LEU A 427 -4.52 0.09 -9.21
N TYR A 428 -5.84 0.30 -9.33
CA TYR A 428 -6.45 0.74 -10.57
C TYR A 428 -6.22 2.25 -10.71
N ARG A 429 -5.30 2.65 -11.59
CA ARG A 429 -5.00 4.07 -11.81
C ARG A 429 -6.15 4.76 -12.55
N GLY A 430 -6.59 5.90 -12.04
CA GLY A 430 -7.68 6.66 -12.64
C GLY A 430 -8.38 7.56 -11.62
N LYS A 431 -9.47 8.21 -12.05
CA LYS A 431 -10.36 8.96 -11.16
C LYS A 431 -11.61 8.14 -10.89
N PHE A 432 -11.93 7.99 -9.61
CA PHE A 432 -13.07 7.21 -9.14
C PHE A 432 -13.86 8.06 -8.14
N THR A 433 -15.18 7.92 -8.17
CA THR A 433 -16.09 8.65 -7.27
C THR A 433 -17.13 7.73 -6.62
N ASP A 434 -17.06 6.42 -6.91
CA ASP A 434 -17.98 5.39 -6.45
C ASP A 434 -17.66 4.94 -5.01
N TYR A 435 -17.67 5.89 -4.06
CA TYR A 435 -17.35 5.61 -2.65
C TYR A 435 -18.30 4.60 -2.01
N GLU A 436 -19.50 4.40 -2.54
CA GLU A 436 -20.46 3.37 -2.11
C GLU A 436 -19.91 1.94 -2.20
N SER A 437 -18.96 1.68 -3.09
CA SER A 437 -18.30 0.37 -3.26
C SER A 437 -17.08 0.18 -2.35
N THR A 438 -16.67 1.23 -1.62
CA THR A 438 -15.42 1.26 -0.85
C THR A 438 -15.60 0.83 0.59
N PHE A 439 -14.65 0.02 1.07
CA PHE A 439 -14.64 -0.49 2.43
C PHE A 439 -13.22 -0.90 2.86
N LYS A 440 -13.04 -1.09 4.16
CA LYS A 440 -11.81 -1.64 4.75
C LYS A 440 -12.16 -2.55 5.91
N ASN A 441 -11.71 -3.79 5.83
CA ASN A 441 -11.71 -4.72 6.94
C ASN A 441 -10.29 -4.76 7.52
N ALA A 442 -10.17 -4.54 8.82
CA ALA A 442 -8.88 -4.52 9.51
C ALA A 442 -8.97 -5.43 10.75
N VAL A 443 -8.01 -6.34 10.87
CA VAL A 443 -7.71 -7.01 12.14
C VAL A 443 -6.72 -6.11 12.86
N GLU A 444 -7.15 -5.53 13.98
CA GLU A 444 -6.37 -4.54 14.70
C GLU A 444 -5.29 -5.23 15.54
N LYS A 445 -4.13 -4.60 15.65
CA LYS A 445 -3.07 -5.11 16.54
C LYS A 445 -3.61 -5.18 17.96
N PRO A 446 -3.46 -6.31 18.68
CA PRO A 446 -3.93 -6.40 20.05
C PRO A 446 -3.35 -5.27 20.90
N VAL A 447 -4.16 -4.62 21.75
CA VAL A 447 -3.72 -3.50 22.59
C VAL A 447 -3.84 -3.88 24.06
N GLU A 448 -2.77 -3.69 24.82
CA GLU A 448 -2.74 -3.84 26.27
C GLU A 448 -3.00 -2.49 26.96
N ILE A 449 -3.91 -2.46 27.94
CA ILE A 449 -4.14 -1.32 28.84
C ILE A 449 -3.83 -1.75 30.27
N ASN A 450 -2.95 -1.01 30.92
CA ASN A 450 -2.66 -1.15 32.35
C ASN A 450 -3.53 -0.17 33.15
N ILE A 451 -4.38 -0.70 34.03
CA ILE A 451 -5.29 0.09 34.86
C ILE A 451 -4.52 0.60 36.09
N ALA A 452 -4.13 1.87 36.12
CA ALA A 452 -3.30 2.41 37.19
C ALA A 452 -4.10 2.94 38.39
N SER A 453 -5.34 3.40 38.16
CA SER A 453 -6.13 4.10 39.17
C SER A 453 -7.62 3.73 39.13
N PRO A 454 -8.37 3.96 40.22
CA PRO A 454 -9.84 3.83 40.21
C PRO A 454 -10.52 4.74 39.18
N LYS A 455 -9.88 5.86 38.81
CA LYS A 455 -10.36 6.75 37.75
C LYS A 455 -10.30 6.05 36.39
N ASP A 456 -9.26 5.29 36.10
CA ASP A 456 -9.13 4.57 34.82
C ASP A 456 -10.20 3.48 34.70
N VAL A 457 -10.49 2.79 35.81
CA VAL A 457 -11.62 1.86 35.91
C VAL A 457 -12.93 2.58 35.58
N ALA A 458 -13.22 3.69 36.26
CA ALA A 458 -14.46 4.43 36.03
C ALA A 458 -14.58 4.95 34.58
N VAL A 459 -13.49 5.44 34.00
CA VAL A 459 -13.48 5.91 32.60
C VAL A 459 -13.75 4.76 31.63
N LEU A 460 -13.13 3.59 31.80
CA LEU A 460 -13.35 2.45 30.93
C LEU A 460 -14.76 1.86 31.09
N MET A 461 -15.23 1.75 32.33
CA MET A 461 -16.60 1.30 32.65
C MET A 461 -17.66 2.24 32.09
N SER A 462 -17.37 3.54 31.94
CA SER A 462 -18.30 4.52 31.35
C SER A 462 -18.43 4.43 29.82
N LYS A 463 -17.60 3.65 29.13
CA LYS A 463 -17.59 3.61 27.66
C LYS A 463 -18.80 2.83 27.13
N PRO A 464 -19.68 3.46 26.32
CA PRO A 464 -20.89 2.80 25.84
C PRO A 464 -20.63 1.63 24.89
N TRP A 465 -19.47 1.66 24.21
CA TRP A 465 -19.01 0.60 23.32
C TRP A 465 -18.42 -0.62 24.06
N MET A 466 -18.24 -0.54 25.38
CA MET A 466 -17.71 -1.64 26.18
C MET A 466 -18.87 -2.44 26.79
N LYS A 467 -18.92 -3.74 26.51
CA LYS A 467 -19.93 -4.67 27.03
C LYS A 467 -19.26 -5.67 27.97
N TRP A 468 -19.49 -5.53 29.27
CA TRP A 468 -18.90 -6.39 30.29
C TRP A 468 -19.69 -7.70 30.45
N SER A 469 -18.98 -8.79 30.72
CA SER A 469 -19.63 -10.05 31.08
C SER A 469 -20.29 -9.95 32.47
N PRO A 470 -21.40 -10.67 32.73
CA PRO A 470 -22.13 -10.57 34.00
C PRO A 470 -21.32 -11.03 35.22
N ASP A 471 -20.39 -11.97 35.02
CA ASP A 471 -19.64 -12.67 36.08
C ASP A 471 -18.24 -12.07 36.33
N VAL A 472 -18.00 -10.82 35.92
CA VAL A 472 -16.68 -10.19 36.01
C VAL A 472 -16.38 -9.76 37.45
N GLU A 473 -15.27 -10.25 38.01
CA GLU A 473 -14.71 -9.70 39.25
C GLU A 473 -14.39 -8.20 39.06
N PRO A 474 -14.63 -7.35 40.07
CA PRO A 474 -14.39 -5.92 39.95
C PRO A 474 -12.94 -5.62 39.56
N LEU A 475 -12.74 -4.89 38.45
CA LEU A 475 -11.41 -4.44 38.04
C LEU A 475 -10.78 -3.60 39.14
N SER A 476 -9.61 -4.04 39.60
CA SER A 476 -8.83 -3.34 40.61
C SER A 476 -7.64 -2.61 39.95
N PRO A 477 -7.17 -1.48 40.52
CA PRO A 477 -5.90 -0.88 40.12
C PRO A 477 -4.77 -1.92 40.15
N GLY A 478 -3.98 -1.98 39.09
CA GLY A 478 -2.96 -3.01 38.83
C GLY A 478 -3.39 -4.09 37.83
N SER A 479 -4.66 -4.12 37.42
CA SER A 479 -5.17 -5.04 36.39
C SER A 479 -4.68 -4.67 34.99
N THR A 480 -4.43 -5.68 34.16
CA THR A 480 -4.00 -5.51 32.75
C THR A 480 -5.02 -6.13 31.82
N LEU A 481 -5.55 -5.33 30.89
CA LEU A 481 -6.55 -5.76 29.90
C LEU A 481 -5.95 -5.82 28.50
N VAL A 482 -6.35 -6.82 27.71
CA VAL A 482 -5.94 -7.04 26.34
C VAL A 482 -7.16 -6.94 25.42
N PHE A 483 -7.09 -6.05 24.44
CA PHE A 483 -8.14 -5.82 23.45
C PHE A 483 -7.76 -6.47 22.14
N ARG A 484 -8.57 -7.40 21.63
CA ARG A 484 -8.39 -8.05 20.33
C ARG A 484 -9.58 -7.69 19.45
N LEU A 485 -9.37 -6.78 18.51
CA LEU A 485 -10.44 -6.10 17.79
C LEU A 485 -10.35 -6.26 16.28
N GLU A 486 -11.51 -6.24 15.63
CA GLU A 486 -11.67 -6.14 14.20
C GLU A 486 -12.52 -4.91 13.87
N THR A 487 -12.10 -4.16 12.85
CA THR A 487 -12.81 -2.98 12.35
C THR A 487 -13.29 -3.20 10.93
N HIS A 488 -14.58 -2.95 10.70
CA HIS A 488 -15.20 -2.87 9.39
C HIS A 488 -15.62 -1.43 9.11
N ALA A 489 -14.99 -0.80 8.13
CA ALA A 489 -15.27 0.57 7.72
C ALA A 489 -15.82 0.61 6.30
N ARG A 490 -16.85 1.42 6.07
CA ARG A 490 -17.36 1.80 4.74
C ARG A 490 -17.27 3.32 4.59
N PHE A 491 -17.05 3.81 3.38
CA PHE A 491 -16.81 5.24 3.16
C PHE A 491 -17.96 5.91 2.42
N LYS A 492 -18.09 7.21 2.67
CA LYS A 492 -18.99 8.14 1.96
C LYS A 492 -18.18 9.13 1.12
N ALA A 493 -16.97 9.44 1.57
CA ALA A 493 -15.97 10.28 0.93
C ALA A 493 -14.57 9.86 1.42
N ALA A 494 -13.51 10.47 0.88
CA ALA A 494 -12.13 10.15 1.24
C ALA A 494 -11.82 10.20 2.76
N THR A 495 -12.51 11.09 3.51
CA THR A 495 -12.25 11.33 4.95
C THR A 495 -13.45 11.03 5.85
N VAL A 496 -14.57 10.55 5.28
CA VAL A 496 -15.83 10.35 6.01
C VAL A 496 -16.30 8.92 5.83
N TYR A 497 -16.51 8.23 6.95
CA TYR A 497 -17.08 6.89 6.97
C TYR A 497 -18.60 6.97 6.84
N SER A 498 -19.17 6.23 5.89
CA SER A 498 -20.62 6.01 5.85
C SER A 498 -21.07 5.17 7.05
N ARG A 499 -20.30 4.14 7.40
CA ARG A 499 -20.46 3.37 8.64
C ARG A 499 -19.13 2.78 9.08
N ILE A 500 -18.87 2.78 10.37
CA ILE A 500 -17.71 2.11 10.98
C ILE A 500 -18.17 1.25 12.14
N ARG A 501 -17.74 -0.01 12.15
CA ARG A 501 -18.07 -0.98 13.19
C ARG A 501 -16.79 -1.61 13.72
N THR A 502 -16.59 -1.58 15.04
CA THR A 502 -15.46 -2.24 15.70
C THR A 502 -15.99 -3.22 16.72
N LEU A 503 -15.56 -4.47 16.59
CA LEU A 503 -15.99 -5.60 17.40
C LEU A 503 -14.78 -6.34 17.94
N GLY A 504 -14.92 -7.04 19.05
CA GLY A 504 -13.86 -7.94 19.53
C GLY A 504 -13.98 -8.30 20.99
N THR A 505 -12.97 -9.00 21.50
CA THR A 505 -12.92 -9.46 22.89
C THR A 505 -12.00 -8.58 23.73
N VAL A 506 -12.32 -8.53 25.03
CA VAL A 506 -11.45 -7.95 26.05
C VAL A 506 -11.13 -9.01 27.09
N GLU A 507 -9.84 -9.24 27.27
CA GLU A 507 -9.28 -10.29 28.12
C GLU A 507 -8.53 -9.66 29.31
N LEU A 508 -8.72 -10.19 30.52
CA LEU A 508 -7.93 -9.87 31.70
C LEU A 508 -6.72 -10.79 31.77
N LYS A 509 -5.53 -10.20 31.84
CA LYS A 509 -4.25 -10.93 31.96
C LYS A 509 -4.00 -11.24 33.44
N THR A 510 -4.10 -12.50 33.83
CA THR A 510 -3.70 -12.97 35.17
C THR A 510 -2.30 -13.58 35.14
N THR A 511 -1.77 -13.98 36.29
CA THR A 511 -0.44 -14.61 36.40
C THR A 511 -0.37 -16.01 35.78
N ARG A 512 -1.51 -16.66 35.51
CA ARG A 512 -1.57 -18.04 34.98
C ARG A 512 -2.36 -18.15 33.67
N GLU A 513 -3.44 -17.38 33.51
CA GLU A 513 -4.36 -17.49 32.35
C GLU A 513 -4.93 -16.12 31.93
N THR A 514 -5.36 -16.00 30.68
CA THR A 514 -6.15 -14.85 30.18
C THR A 514 -7.62 -15.20 30.17
N VAL A 515 -8.45 -14.39 30.85
CA VAL A 515 -9.90 -14.63 30.99
C VAL A 515 -10.67 -13.56 30.23
N VAL A 516 -11.64 -13.93 29.39
CA VAL A 516 -12.50 -12.96 28.68
C VAL A 516 -13.43 -12.27 29.67
N VAL A 517 -13.27 -10.96 29.85
CA VAL A 517 -14.06 -10.13 30.77
C VAL A 517 -15.10 -9.26 30.06
N GLY A 518 -15.03 -9.16 28.73
CA GLY A 518 -16.03 -8.41 27.98
C GLY A 518 -15.81 -8.43 26.48
N LYS A 519 -16.62 -7.64 25.79
CA LYS A 519 -16.56 -7.43 24.35
C LYS A 519 -16.66 -5.97 24.01
N VAL A 520 -16.06 -5.58 22.89
CA VAL A 520 -16.25 -4.27 22.28
C VAL A 520 -17.35 -4.37 21.24
N GLU A 521 -18.29 -3.45 21.29
CA GLU A 521 -19.35 -3.25 20.31
C GLU A 521 -19.51 -1.76 20.02
N TYR A 522 -18.81 -1.29 18.99
CA TYR A 522 -18.92 0.08 18.49
C TYR A 522 -19.51 0.08 17.08
N ASP A 523 -20.50 0.92 16.83
CA ASP A 523 -21.13 1.11 15.54
C ASP A 523 -21.50 2.59 15.39
N ALA A 524 -20.99 3.24 14.35
CA ALA A 524 -21.24 4.65 14.08
C ALA A 524 -21.47 4.89 12.59
N VAL A 525 -22.33 5.86 12.29
CA VAL A 525 -22.72 6.28 10.93
C VAL A 525 -22.26 7.72 10.72
N ASP A 526 -21.87 8.09 9.50
CA ASP A 526 -21.36 9.43 9.15
C ASP A 526 -20.23 9.90 10.10
N ALA A 527 -19.29 9.00 10.39
CA ALA A 527 -18.21 9.24 11.34
C ALA A 527 -16.94 9.76 10.64
N HIS A 528 -16.18 10.60 11.34
CA HIS A 528 -14.85 11.08 10.89
C HIS A 528 -13.69 10.24 11.45
N GLY A 529 -13.97 9.24 12.28
CA GLY A 529 -12.94 8.48 12.98
C GLY A 529 -13.48 7.31 13.80
N ASN A 530 -12.55 6.47 14.27
CA ASN A 530 -12.84 5.37 15.17
C ASN A 530 -12.54 5.78 16.63
N LEU A 531 -13.60 5.96 17.43
CA LEU A 531 -13.46 6.37 18.83
C LEU A 531 -12.82 5.30 19.72
N VAL A 532 -13.03 4.01 19.40
CA VAL A 532 -12.41 2.91 20.15
C VAL A 532 -10.90 2.93 19.96
N LEU A 533 -10.45 2.93 18.70
CA LEU A 533 -9.02 2.96 18.40
C LEU A 533 -8.35 4.25 18.88
N SER A 534 -9.03 5.39 18.78
CA SER A 534 -8.52 6.65 19.34
C SER A 534 -8.29 6.57 20.85
N TYR A 535 -9.20 5.91 21.58
CA TYR A 535 -9.03 5.65 23.01
C TYR A 535 -7.87 4.69 23.28
N LEU A 536 -7.83 3.54 22.58
CA LEU A 536 -6.79 2.53 22.76
C LEU A 536 -5.39 3.06 22.42
N ASN A 537 -5.24 3.85 21.36
CA ASN A 537 -3.96 4.46 20.99
C ASN A 537 -3.44 5.47 22.01
N ARG A 538 -4.34 6.08 22.81
CA ARG A 538 -3.97 7.08 23.82
C ARG A 538 -3.65 6.47 25.18
N PHE A 539 -4.36 5.40 25.56
CA PHE A 539 -4.29 4.83 26.90
C PHE A 539 -3.70 3.43 26.96
N GLY A 540 -3.55 2.77 25.81
CA GLY A 540 -2.98 1.44 25.68
C GLY A 540 -1.67 1.42 24.91
N LYS A 541 -1.08 0.23 24.85
CA LYS A 541 0.12 -0.08 24.09
C LYS A 541 -0.14 -1.35 23.27
N PRO A 542 0.09 -1.34 21.95
CA PRO A 542 0.08 -2.57 21.15
C PRO A 542 0.92 -3.67 21.79
N ILE A 543 0.38 -4.89 21.85
CA ILE A 543 1.11 -6.10 22.20
C ILE A 543 1.98 -6.43 20.99
N GLU A 544 3.22 -6.83 21.22
CA GLU A 544 4.20 -7.14 20.15
C GLU A 544 4.69 -5.89 19.41
N GLN A 545 5.26 -4.93 20.16
CA GLN A 545 5.93 -3.82 19.50
C GLN A 545 7.29 -4.25 18.95
N PRO A 546 7.59 -3.90 17.69
CA PRO A 546 8.95 -3.99 17.18
C PRO A 546 9.85 -3.06 18.00
N VAL A 547 10.90 -3.61 18.59
CA VAL A 547 11.93 -2.87 19.31
C VAL A 547 13.06 -2.55 18.33
N ALA A 548 13.07 -1.31 17.83
CA ALA A 548 14.12 -0.85 16.94
C ALA A 548 15.44 -0.60 17.69
N PHE A 549 16.57 -0.86 17.04
CA PHE A 549 17.87 -0.50 17.58
C PHE A 549 18.08 1.01 17.56
N ALA A 550 18.68 1.55 18.62
CA ALA A 550 18.96 2.99 18.73
C ALA A 550 19.86 3.53 17.61
N SER A 551 20.71 2.69 17.01
CA SER A 551 21.56 3.05 15.87
C SER A 551 20.83 3.13 14.53
N GLY A 552 19.56 2.74 14.47
CA GLY A 552 18.82 2.57 13.21
C GLY A 552 19.12 1.26 12.48
N GLY A 553 19.98 0.41 13.04
CA GLY A 553 20.35 -0.90 12.50
C GLY A 553 21.75 -0.98 11.90
N TYR A 554 22.10 -2.16 11.39
CA TYR A 554 23.38 -2.42 10.72
C TYR A 554 23.19 -3.38 9.55
N SER A 555 24.07 -3.28 8.54
CA SER A 555 24.05 -4.18 7.38
C SER A 555 24.36 -5.61 7.81
N ILE A 556 23.57 -6.57 7.34
CA ILE A 556 23.84 -8.01 7.52
C ILE A 556 24.53 -8.65 6.31
N LEU A 557 24.70 -7.87 5.24
CA LEU A 557 25.41 -8.32 4.06
C LEU A 557 26.92 -8.29 4.33
N PRO A 558 27.68 -9.31 3.89
CA PRO A 558 29.13 -9.26 3.88
C PRO A 558 29.63 -8.13 2.97
N SER A 559 30.93 -7.83 3.02
CA SER A 559 31.53 -6.86 2.10
C SER A 559 31.15 -7.19 0.66
N SER A 560 30.70 -6.18 -0.09
CA SER A 560 30.29 -6.32 -1.49
C SER A 560 31.41 -6.85 -2.39
N ALA A 561 32.67 -6.67 -1.99
CA ALA A 561 33.83 -7.25 -2.65
C ALA A 561 33.91 -8.78 -2.55
N THR A 562 33.24 -9.39 -1.58
CA THR A 562 33.29 -10.84 -1.31
C THR A 562 32.00 -11.55 -1.75
N PHE A 563 30.83 -10.96 -1.49
CA PHE A 563 29.55 -11.48 -1.99
C PHE A 563 28.61 -10.33 -2.38
N PRO A 564 28.56 -9.94 -3.66
CA PRO A 564 27.62 -8.93 -4.11
C PRO A 564 26.19 -9.47 -4.03
N ALA A 565 25.30 -8.77 -3.32
CA ALA A 565 23.86 -9.04 -3.33
C ALA A 565 23.22 -8.45 -4.61
N GLU A 566 23.78 -8.84 -5.75
CA GLU A 566 23.44 -8.34 -7.07
C GLU A 566 22.81 -9.43 -7.93
N VAL A 567 21.88 -9.04 -8.80
CA VAL A 567 21.23 -9.93 -9.76
C VAL A 567 20.97 -9.21 -11.06
N THR A 568 21.27 -9.88 -12.18
CA THR A 568 20.86 -9.40 -13.51
C THR A 568 19.46 -9.90 -13.80
N VAL A 569 18.57 -8.99 -14.14
CA VAL A 569 17.20 -9.32 -14.54
C VAL A 569 17.23 -10.10 -15.85
N PRO A 570 16.53 -11.24 -15.98
CA PRO A 570 16.45 -12.00 -17.22
C PRO A 570 16.06 -11.11 -18.41
N THR A 571 16.62 -11.40 -19.58
CA THR A 571 16.30 -10.67 -20.82
C THR A 571 14.89 -10.95 -21.36
N SER A 572 14.22 -11.98 -20.84
CA SER A 572 12.84 -12.35 -21.14
C SER A 572 12.07 -12.70 -19.87
N ASN A 573 10.84 -12.20 -19.77
CA ASN A 573 9.92 -12.51 -18.67
C ASN A 573 9.08 -13.78 -18.92
N GLU A 574 9.25 -14.45 -20.07
CA GLU A 574 8.43 -15.62 -20.45
C GLU A 574 8.55 -16.78 -19.45
N ALA A 575 9.76 -17.05 -18.95
CA ALA A 575 10.00 -18.15 -18.03
C ALA A 575 9.25 -17.95 -16.70
N TYR A 576 9.27 -16.74 -16.15
CA TYR A 576 8.52 -16.41 -14.94
C TYR A 576 7.01 -16.41 -15.18
N ALA A 577 6.55 -15.89 -16.31
CA ALA A 577 5.12 -15.92 -16.67
C ALA A 577 4.58 -17.36 -16.73
N GLN A 578 5.37 -18.30 -17.27
CA GLN A 578 5.00 -19.71 -17.37
C GLN A 578 4.92 -20.40 -16.00
N CYS A 579 5.96 -20.27 -15.17
CA CYS A 579 6.00 -20.98 -13.88
C CYS A 579 5.12 -20.32 -12.79
N SER A 580 4.85 -19.02 -12.88
CA SER A 580 4.00 -18.31 -11.91
C SER A 580 2.50 -18.35 -12.25
N GLY A 581 2.15 -18.56 -13.52
CA GLY A 581 0.79 -18.38 -14.02
C GLY A 581 0.38 -16.91 -14.22
N ASP A 582 1.25 -15.94 -13.89
CA ASP A 582 1.03 -14.54 -14.24
C ASP A 582 1.35 -14.29 -15.72
N LEU A 583 0.36 -14.63 -16.54
CA LEU A 583 0.38 -14.48 -17.98
C LEU A 583 0.03 -13.06 -18.44
N ASN A 584 0.08 -12.04 -17.59
CA ASN A 584 -0.28 -10.66 -17.97
C ASN A 584 0.60 -10.18 -19.16
N PRO A 585 0.00 -9.80 -20.31
CA PRO A 585 0.76 -9.54 -21.54
C PRO A 585 1.70 -8.34 -21.44
N ILE A 586 1.50 -7.43 -20.48
CA ILE A 586 2.37 -6.28 -20.27
C ILE A 586 3.83 -6.69 -20.00
N HIS A 587 4.06 -7.92 -19.53
CA HIS A 587 5.39 -8.45 -19.24
C HIS A 587 6.05 -9.15 -20.43
N THR A 588 5.28 -9.60 -21.43
CA THR A 588 5.79 -10.46 -22.52
C THR A 588 5.52 -9.92 -23.92
N ASN A 589 4.52 -9.05 -24.08
CA ASN A 589 4.08 -8.56 -25.37
C ASN A 589 4.25 -7.03 -25.46
N PRO A 590 5.15 -6.53 -26.33
CA PRO A 590 5.42 -5.10 -26.44
C PRO A 590 4.20 -4.28 -26.87
N TYR A 591 3.27 -4.84 -27.65
CA TYR A 591 2.05 -4.12 -28.06
C TYR A 591 1.13 -3.83 -26.87
N PHE A 592 1.03 -4.77 -25.91
CA PHE A 592 0.27 -4.56 -24.68
C PHE A 592 0.99 -3.63 -23.70
N ALA A 593 2.33 -3.68 -23.64
CA ALA A 593 3.09 -2.72 -22.86
C ALA A 593 2.88 -1.27 -23.36
N ASP A 594 2.92 -1.07 -24.68
CA ASP A 594 2.66 0.24 -25.30
C ASP A 594 1.20 0.69 -25.13
N LEU A 595 0.23 -0.25 -25.21
CA LEU A 595 -1.18 0.00 -24.89
C LEU A 595 -1.38 0.50 -23.46
N ALA A 596 -0.65 -0.09 -22.50
CA ALA A 596 -0.70 0.28 -21.09
C ALA A 596 0.13 1.55 -20.77
N GLY A 597 0.85 2.11 -21.75
CA GLY A 597 1.72 3.28 -21.58
C GLY A 597 2.96 2.99 -20.72
N LEU A 598 3.50 1.76 -20.79
CA LEU A 598 4.68 1.33 -20.06
C LEU A 598 5.96 1.61 -20.86
N PRO A 599 7.14 1.76 -20.20
CA PRO A 599 8.41 2.03 -20.89
C PRO A 599 8.91 0.85 -21.74
N GLY A 600 8.31 -0.33 -21.58
CA GLY A 600 8.64 -1.57 -22.27
C GLY A 600 7.93 -2.74 -21.60
N THR A 601 8.32 -3.95 -21.95
CA THR A 601 7.85 -5.17 -21.27
C THR A 601 8.49 -5.28 -19.90
N ILE A 602 7.86 -4.66 -18.90
CA ILE A 602 8.39 -4.59 -17.52
C ILE A 602 8.49 -5.99 -16.91
N THR A 603 9.49 -6.21 -16.07
CA THR A 603 9.64 -7.44 -15.30
C THR A 603 8.57 -7.54 -14.23
N HIS A 604 8.10 -8.76 -13.96
CA HIS A 604 7.12 -9.00 -12.91
C HIS A 604 7.62 -8.50 -11.54
N GLY A 605 6.78 -7.73 -10.85
CA GLY A 605 7.07 -7.30 -9.48
C GLY A 605 7.33 -8.50 -8.57
N MET A 606 6.55 -9.57 -8.73
CA MET A 606 6.70 -10.81 -7.95
C MET A 606 8.01 -11.56 -8.23
N TRP A 607 8.59 -11.44 -9.43
CA TRP A 607 9.95 -11.94 -9.69
C TRP A 607 10.98 -11.12 -8.91
N THR A 608 10.85 -9.78 -8.93
CA THR A 608 11.73 -8.86 -8.17
C THR A 608 11.64 -9.14 -6.66
N SER A 609 10.43 -9.38 -6.16
CA SER A 609 10.17 -9.81 -4.77
C SER A 609 10.91 -11.10 -4.42
N ALA A 610 10.69 -12.17 -5.18
CA ALA A 610 11.28 -13.48 -4.91
C ALA A 610 12.83 -13.47 -5.04
N SER A 611 13.33 -12.77 -6.06
CA SER A 611 14.77 -12.58 -6.30
C SER A 611 15.44 -11.82 -5.14
N THR A 612 14.77 -10.80 -4.60
CA THR A 612 15.21 -10.05 -3.41
C THR A 612 15.16 -10.92 -2.16
N ARG A 613 14.04 -11.65 -1.95
CA ARG A 613 13.81 -12.48 -0.75
C ARG A 613 14.84 -13.59 -0.60
N LYS A 614 15.36 -14.13 -1.71
CA LYS A 614 16.49 -15.06 -1.69
C LYS A 614 17.66 -14.55 -0.84
N PHE A 615 18.01 -13.27 -0.93
CA PHE A 615 19.10 -12.71 -0.12
C PHE A 615 18.74 -12.67 1.38
N VAL A 616 17.47 -12.48 1.72
CA VAL A 616 16.99 -12.59 3.11
C VAL A 616 17.20 -14.02 3.63
N GLU A 617 16.87 -15.03 2.84
CA GLU A 617 17.10 -16.43 3.23
C GLU A 617 18.59 -16.73 3.45
N ILE A 618 19.44 -16.31 2.52
CA ILE A 618 20.87 -16.57 2.57
C ILE A 618 21.50 -15.88 3.78
N PHE A 619 21.26 -14.57 3.94
CA PHE A 619 22.03 -13.74 4.88
C PHE A 619 21.34 -13.52 6.23
N ALA A 620 20.01 -13.44 6.30
CA ALA A 620 19.31 -13.26 7.58
C ALA A 620 18.95 -14.61 8.24
N ALA A 621 18.55 -15.58 7.41
CA ALA A 621 18.11 -16.89 7.85
C ALA A 621 19.21 -17.97 7.82
N ASN A 622 20.44 -17.62 7.45
CA ASN A 622 21.59 -18.54 7.33
C ASN A 622 21.28 -19.76 6.44
N ASN A 623 20.66 -19.50 5.28
CA ASN A 623 20.23 -20.54 4.33
C ASN A 623 19.24 -21.57 4.92
N GLN A 624 18.47 -21.18 5.95
CA GLN A 624 17.36 -21.96 6.50
C GLN A 624 16.03 -21.23 6.24
N PRO A 625 15.40 -21.44 5.06
CA PRO A 625 14.18 -20.73 4.67
C PRO A 625 13.05 -20.74 5.70
N SER A 626 12.91 -21.84 6.46
CA SER A 626 11.87 -21.99 7.48
C SER A 626 11.90 -20.95 8.59
N ARG A 627 13.04 -20.25 8.79
CA ARG A 627 13.16 -19.17 9.77
C ARG A 627 12.51 -17.87 9.30
N VAL A 628 12.29 -17.67 7.99
CA VAL A 628 11.60 -16.48 7.48
C VAL A 628 10.09 -16.67 7.69
N LYS A 629 9.51 -15.87 8.59
CA LYS A 629 8.08 -15.98 8.97
C LYS A 629 7.20 -14.97 8.28
N GLU A 630 7.75 -13.82 7.97
CA GLU A 630 7.04 -12.77 7.24
C GLU A 630 7.98 -12.13 6.23
N PHE A 631 7.45 -11.78 5.07
CA PHE A 631 8.12 -10.96 4.07
C PHE A 631 7.09 -10.01 3.47
N ASP A 632 7.23 -8.71 3.73
CA ASP A 632 6.32 -7.64 3.29
C ASP A 632 7.09 -6.65 2.41
N VAL A 633 6.68 -6.48 1.15
CA VAL A 633 7.35 -5.61 0.18
C VAL A 633 6.38 -4.70 -0.54
N LYS A 634 6.86 -3.51 -0.89
CA LYS A 634 6.22 -2.52 -1.75
C LYS A 634 7.03 -2.36 -3.03
N PHE A 635 6.33 -2.33 -4.16
CA PHE A 635 6.90 -2.04 -5.46
C PHE A 635 6.90 -0.52 -5.66
N VAL A 636 8.09 0.06 -5.71
CA VAL A 636 8.29 1.52 -5.75
C VAL A 636 8.38 2.00 -7.20
N ASP A 637 9.09 1.25 -8.05
CA ASP A 637 9.29 1.60 -9.45
C ASP A 637 9.41 0.34 -10.33
N MET A 638 9.29 0.52 -11.64
CA MET A 638 9.31 -0.55 -12.64
C MET A 638 10.73 -0.97 -12.97
N VAL A 639 10.91 -2.27 -13.20
CA VAL A 639 12.19 -2.86 -13.64
C VAL A 639 12.04 -3.35 -15.07
N LEU A 640 13.05 -3.11 -15.91
CA LEU A 640 13.12 -3.64 -17.27
C LEU A 640 14.04 -4.88 -17.34
N PRO A 641 13.80 -5.79 -18.29
CA PRO A 641 14.71 -6.89 -18.60
C PRO A 641 16.14 -6.41 -18.84
N GLY A 642 17.12 -7.15 -18.31
CA GLY A 642 18.55 -6.85 -18.47
C GLY A 642 19.16 -5.85 -17.49
N CYS A 643 18.38 -5.14 -16.67
CA CYS A 643 18.90 -4.27 -15.62
C CYS A 643 19.67 -5.06 -14.54
N GLN A 644 20.67 -4.43 -13.91
CA GLN A 644 21.29 -4.99 -12.70
C GLN A 644 20.62 -4.42 -11.44
N LEU A 645 20.24 -5.31 -10.53
CA LEU A 645 19.65 -4.94 -9.25
C LEU A 645 20.64 -5.18 -8.11
N GLU A 646 20.73 -4.24 -7.17
CA GLU A 646 21.50 -4.36 -5.93
C GLU A 646 20.51 -4.38 -4.74
N THR A 647 20.60 -5.41 -3.90
CA THR A 647 19.79 -5.53 -2.67
C THR A 647 20.60 -5.15 -1.43
N LYS A 648 19.99 -4.39 -0.51
CA LYS A 648 20.54 -4.01 0.79
C LYS A 648 19.67 -4.57 1.89
N LEU A 649 20.29 -5.22 2.87
CA LEU A 649 19.62 -5.81 4.03
C LEU A 649 20.20 -5.25 5.32
N SER A 650 19.34 -4.73 6.19
CA SER A 650 19.74 -4.20 7.50
C SER A 650 18.95 -4.84 8.62
N HIS A 651 19.62 -5.28 9.67
CA HIS A 651 18.97 -5.72 10.91
C HIS A 651 18.65 -4.48 11.74
N VAL A 652 17.37 -4.13 11.86
CA VAL A 652 16.91 -2.84 12.41
C VAL A 652 16.27 -2.95 13.79
N GLY A 653 15.94 -4.16 14.24
CA GLY A 653 15.30 -4.38 15.53
C GLY A 653 14.87 -5.81 15.75
N MET A 654 14.11 -6.03 16.82
CA MET A 654 13.61 -7.34 17.24
C MET A 654 12.12 -7.29 17.57
N ALA A 655 11.40 -8.38 17.35
CA ALA A 655 10.02 -8.58 17.80
C ALA A 655 9.82 -10.03 18.22
N ASN A 656 9.49 -10.28 19.49
CA ASN A 656 9.20 -11.63 20.03
C ASN A 656 10.25 -12.70 19.66
N GLY A 657 11.52 -12.33 19.74
CA GLY A 657 12.64 -13.21 19.43
C GLY A 657 12.87 -13.44 17.93
N LYS A 658 12.22 -12.69 17.06
CA LYS A 658 12.49 -12.62 15.63
C LYS A 658 13.26 -11.35 15.30
N LYS A 659 14.20 -11.46 14.36
CA LYS A 659 14.94 -10.35 13.77
C LYS A 659 14.03 -9.59 12.81
N LEU A 660 14.06 -8.27 12.90
CA LEU A 660 13.40 -7.37 11.95
C LEU A 660 14.43 -6.92 10.92
N ILE A 661 14.26 -7.37 9.68
CA ILE A 661 15.18 -7.08 8.59
C ILE A 661 14.53 -6.06 7.66
N LYS A 662 15.14 -4.88 7.51
CA LYS A 662 14.79 -3.92 6.47
C LYS A 662 15.39 -4.35 5.14
N VAL A 663 14.60 -4.29 4.07
CA VAL A 663 14.94 -4.77 2.73
C VAL A 663 14.76 -3.63 1.73
N GLU A 664 15.78 -3.33 0.93
CA GLU A 664 15.72 -2.31 -0.13
C GLU A 664 16.46 -2.81 -1.36
N THR A 665 15.86 -2.67 -2.55
CA THR A 665 16.47 -3.06 -3.83
C THR A 665 16.51 -1.87 -4.77
N PHE A 666 17.64 -1.68 -5.45
CA PHE A 666 17.92 -0.55 -6.32
C PHE A 666 18.35 -1.02 -7.72
N ILE A 667 18.06 -0.24 -8.75
CA ILE A 667 18.71 -0.37 -10.06
C ILE A 667 20.13 0.18 -9.91
N LYS A 668 21.14 -0.65 -10.17
CA LYS A 668 22.54 -0.33 -9.92
C LYS A 668 23.03 0.84 -10.78
N GLU A 669 22.58 0.89 -12.03
CA GLU A 669 23.01 1.90 -13.00
C GLU A 669 22.49 3.30 -12.68
N THR A 670 21.28 3.40 -12.12
CA THR A 670 20.60 4.70 -11.86
C THR A 670 20.55 5.07 -10.38
N GLY A 671 20.74 4.10 -9.48
CA GLY A 671 20.50 4.27 -8.04
C GLY A 671 19.02 4.39 -7.66
N ALA A 672 18.09 4.16 -8.59
CA ALA A 672 16.66 4.25 -8.33
C ALA A 672 16.18 3.07 -7.47
N LYS A 673 15.44 3.36 -6.40
CA LYS A 673 14.84 2.34 -5.53
C LYS A 673 13.61 1.74 -6.21
N VAL A 674 13.59 0.42 -6.36
CA VAL A 674 12.50 -0.31 -7.04
C VAL A 674 11.64 -1.14 -6.09
N LEU A 675 12.21 -1.55 -4.95
CA LEU A 675 11.51 -2.33 -3.94
C LEU A 675 11.97 -1.89 -2.55
N GLU A 676 11.03 -1.77 -1.63
CA GLU A 676 11.30 -1.59 -0.19
C GLU A 676 10.41 -2.50 0.63
N GLY A 677 10.87 -2.94 1.80
CA GLY A 677 10.10 -3.85 2.62
C GLY A 677 10.76 -4.24 3.93
N SER A 678 10.16 -5.23 4.57
CA SER A 678 10.65 -5.85 5.80
C SER A 678 10.46 -7.36 5.80
N ALA A 679 11.30 -8.05 6.57
CA ALA A 679 11.15 -9.47 6.86
C ALA A 679 11.24 -9.73 8.37
N GLU A 680 10.40 -10.62 8.87
CA GLU A 680 10.56 -11.21 10.21
C GLU A 680 11.27 -12.55 10.10
N VAL A 681 12.42 -12.68 10.73
CA VAL A 681 13.26 -13.90 10.66
C VAL A 681 13.53 -14.43 12.06
N GLU A 682 13.11 -15.65 12.36
CA GLU A 682 13.42 -16.32 13.62
C GLU A 682 14.92 -16.34 13.90
N GLN A 683 15.30 -16.25 15.17
CA GLN A 683 16.66 -16.53 15.60
C GLN A 683 17.01 -18.02 15.39
N PRO A 684 18.30 -18.38 15.35
CA PRO A 684 18.70 -19.77 15.51
C PRO A 684 18.12 -20.37 16.80
N SER A 685 17.88 -21.68 16.82
CA SER A 685 17.36 -22.36 18.02
C SER A 685 18.21 -22.02 19.24
N THR A 686 17.57 -21.40 20.23
CA THR A 686 18.23 -20.87 21.42
C THR A 686 17.78 -21.63 22.67
N ALA A 687 18.72 -21.88 23.58
CA ALA A 687 18.45 -22.43 24.90
C ALA A 687 18.92 -21.47 26.00
N CYS A 688 18.06 -21.18 26.96
CA CYS A 688 18.37 -20.33 28.11
C CYS A 688 18.82 -21.18 29.29
N VAL A 689 20.09 -21.05 29.69
CA VAL A 689 20.65 -21.78 30.85
C VAL A 689 20.92 -20.81 31.99
N PHE A 690 20.37 -21.12 33.17
CA PHE A 690 20.47 -20.30 34.37
C PHE A 690 21.51 -20.86 35.33
N THR A 691 22.30 -19.98 35.94
CA THR A 691 23.46 -20.36 36.76
C THR A 691 23.06 -20.70 38.19
N GLY A 692 23.76 -21.67 38.77
CA GLY A 692 23.58 -22.06 40.16
C GLY A 692 24.42 -21.24 41.14
N GLN A 693 24.40 -21.65 42.41
CA GLN A 693 25.26 -21.03 43.42
C GLN A 693 26.76 -21.19 43.09
N GLY A 694 27.54 -20.15 43.38
CA GLY A 694 29.00 -20.11 43.16
C GLY A 694 29.47 -18.99 42.25
N SER A 695 28.57 -18.40 41.46
CA SER A 695 28.83 -17.28 40.53
C SER A 695 28.49 -15.89 41.09
N GLN A 696 27.97 -15.82 42.32
CA GLN A 696 27.56 -14.55 42.92
C GLN A 696 28.74 -13.60 43.14
N GLU A 697 28.57 -12.34 42.78
CA GLU A 697 29.55 -11.28 42.97
C GLU A 697 28.92 -10.02 43.56
N VAL A 698 29.70 -9.26 44.32
CA VAL A 698 29.24 -7.99 44.88
C VAL A 698 28.93 -7.03 43.74
N GLY A 699 27.74 -6.43 43.77
CA GLY A 699 27.27 -5.53 42.73
C GLY A 699 26.67 -6.22 41.50
N MET A 700 26.52 -7.55 41.48
CA MET A 700 25.95 -8.25 40.33
C MET A 700 24.59 -7.67 39.90
N GLY A 701 24.42 -7.44 38.58
CA GLY A 701 23.20 -6.89 38.00
C GLY A 701 22.91 -5.41 38.31
N MET A 702 23.76 -4.71 39.08
CA MET A 702 23.51 -3.32 39.45
C MET A 702 23.72 -2.33 38.31
N ASP A 703 24.58 -2.62 37.35
CA ASP A 703 24.70 -1.82 36.12
C ASP A 703 23.41 -1.84 35.32
N LEU A 704 22.82 -3.04 35.16
CA LEU A 704 21.53 -3.20 34.50
C LEU A 704 20.39 -2.56 35.28
N TYR A 705 20.40 -2.63 36.62
CA TYR A 705 19.46 -1.91 37.48
C TYR A 705 19.44 -0.39 37.22
N GLN A 706 20.62 0.19 36.95
CA GLN A 706 20.74 1.62 36.64
C GLN A 706 20.20 1.95 35.25
N GLN A 707 20.46 1.10 34.25
CA GLN A 707 20.14 1.38 32.84
C GLN A 707 18.72 0.96 32.43
N SER A 708 18.19 -0.13 32.97
CA SER A 708 16.92 -0.72 32.57
C SER A 708 15.81 -0.45 33.60
N PRO A 709 14.73 0.27 33.23
CA PRO A 709 13.56 0.43 34.09
C PRO A 709 12.89 -0.91 34.45
N VAL A 710 12.97 -1.90 33.56
CA VAL A 710 12.38 -3.23 33.78
C VAL A 710 13.16 -3.99 34.83
N ALA A 711 14.48 -4.06 34.68
CA ALA A 711 15.35 -4.68 35.68
C ALA A 711 15.19 -4.00 37.05
N ARG A 712 15.15 -2.66 37.06
CA ARG A 712 14.92 -1.87 38.27
C ARG A 712 13.62 -2.23 38.96
N ALA A 713 12.52 -2.31 38.22
CA ALA A 713 11.21 -2.65 38.76
C ALA A 713 11.16 -4.07 39.36
N VAL A 714 11.91 -5.03 38.80
CA VAL A 714 12.04 -6.39 39.37
C VAL A 714 12.74 -6.34 40.72
N TRP A 715 13.89 -5.67 40.79
CA TRP A 715 14.66 -5.51 42.02
C TRP A 715 13.90 -4.73 43.09
N ASP A 716 13.30 -3.59 42.75
CA ASP A 716 12.57 -2.74 43.70
C ASP A 716 11.37 -3.46 44.29
N ARG A 717 10.65 -4.26 43.48
CA ARG A 717 9.52 -5.07 43.95
C ARG A 717 9.96 -6.13 44.95
N ALA A 718 11.07 -6.81 44.67
CA ALA A 718 11.61 -7.84 45.56
C ALA A 718 12.18 -7.23 46.84
N ASP A 719 12.90 -6.12 46.74
CA ASP A 719 13.46 -5.40 47.89
C ASP A 719 12.36 -4.85 48.81
N ALA A 720 11.32 -4.22 48.24
CA ALA A 720 10.16 -3.78 49.01
C ALA A 720 9.46 -4.95 49.73
N HIS A 721 9.35 -6.10 49.08
CA HIS A 721 8.79 -7.30 49.69
C HIS A 721 9.68 -7.84 50.83
N MET A 722 11.00 -7.92 50.64
CA MET A 722 11.92 -8.41 51.66
C MET A 722 12.04 -7.45 52.85
N LEU A 723 12.00 -6.13 52.61
CA LEU A 723 11.96 -5.12 53.67
C LEU A 723 10.67 -5.20 54.48
N ALA A 724 9.52 -5.32 53.82
CA ALA A 724 8.22 -5.40 54.50
C ALA A 724 8.04 -6.71 55.29
N THR A 725 8.53 -7.83 54.75
CA THR A 725 8.30 -9.18 55.30
C THR A 725 9.39 -9.60 56.28
N TYR A 726 10.65 -9.32 55.96
CA TYR A 726 11.83 -9.80 56.70
C TYR A 726 12.69 -8.67 57.29
N GLY A 727 12.40 -7.41 56.99
CA GLY A 727 13.22 -6.28 57.46
C GLY A 727 14.63 -6.26 56.87
N VAL A 728 14.84 -6.91 55.73
CA VAL A 728 16.13 -7.03 55.04
C VAL A 728 16.04 -6.39 53.66
N SER A 729 16.97 -5.50 53.33
CA SER A 729 17.15 -5.02 51.95
C SER A 729 18.10 -5.96 51.19
N ILE A 730 17.60 -6.59 50.14
CA ILE A 730 18.44 -7.41 49.25
C ILE A 730 19.36 -6.53 48.41
N LEU A 731 18.91 -5.31 48.06
CA LEU A 731 19.72 -4.34 47.33
C LEU A 731 20.93 -3.89 48.15
N GLU A 732 20.77 -3.67 49.46
CA GLU A 732 21.89 -3.35 50.35
C GLU A 732 22.90 -4.50 50.39
N ILE A 733 22.42 -5.74 50.54
CA ILE A 733 23.29 -6.92 50.57
C ILE A 733 24.08 -7.09 49.28
N VAL A 734 23.42 -6.94 48.12
CA VAL A 734 24.10 -7.08 46.82
C VAL A 734 25.10 -5.95 46.58
N ARG A 735 24.76 -4.70 46.93
CA ARG A 735 25.61 -3.53 46.67
C ARG A 735 26.83 -3.44 47.59
N GLN A 736 26.67 -3.81 48.86
CA GLN A 736 27.68 -3.53 49.90
C GLN A 736 28.31 -4.80 50.48
N ASN A 737 27.67 -5.96 50.30
CA ASN A 737 28.05 -7.23 50.91
C ASN A 737 28.48 -7.10 52.39
N PRO A 738 27.59 -6.56 53.26
CA PRO A 738 27.93 -6.32 54.65
C PRO A 738 28.25 -7.64 55.35
N LYS A 739 29.19 -7.64 56.31
CA LYS A 739 29.52 -8.84 57.10
C LYS A 739 28.45 -9.17 58.13
N THR A 740 27.72 -8.17 58.57
CA THR A 740 26.64 -8.30 59.56
C THR A 740 25.47 -7.39 59.18
N LEU A 741 24.24 -7.86 59.37
CA LEU A 741 23.02 -7.08 59.19
C LEU A 741 22.08 -7.37 60.36
N THR A 742 21.62 -6.32 61.04
CA THR A 742 20.71 -6.45 62.18
C THR A 742 19.31 -6.03 61.78
N VAL A 743 18.36 -6.94 61.91
CA VAL A 743 16.94 -6.66 61.78
C VAL A 743 16.40 -6.26 63.14
N HIS A 744 15.77 -5.09 63.23
CA HIS A 744 15.17 -4.59 64.47
C HIS A 744 13.65 -4.81 64.46
N PHE A 745 13.12 -5.37 65.54
CA PHE A 745 11.71 -5.72 65.68
C PHE A 745 10.87 -4.65 66.40
N GLY A 746 11.41 -3.43 66.56
CA GLY A 746 10.71 -2.32 67.23
C GLY A 746 9.57 -1.72 66.41
N GLY A 747 8.50 -1.26 67.07
CA GLY A 747 7.37 -0.58 66.43
C GLY A 747 6.65 -1.44 65.39
N ARG A 748 6.73 -1.05 64.10
CA ARG A 748 6.15 -1.81 62.98
C ARG A 748 6.85 -3.17 62.74
N GLY A 749 8.00 -3.42 63.38
CA GLY A 749 8.78 -4.66 63.25
C GLY A 749 8.19 -5.88 63.98
N ALA A 750 7.10 -5.73 64.74
CA ALA A 750 6.43 -6.86 65.42
C ALA A 750 5.85 -7.87 64.41
N ALA A 751 5.33 -7.41 63.26
CA ALA A 751 4.84 -8.27 62.19
C ALA A 751 5.97 -9.07 61.52
N ILE A 752 7.13 -8.43 61.33
CA ILE A 752 8.34 -9.07 60.81
C ILE A 752 8.80 -10.17 61.79
N ARG A 753 8.84 -9.88 63.10
CA ARG A 753 9.19 -10.85 64.14
C ARG A 753 8.26 -12.07 64.13
N ALA A 754 6.96 -11.86 64.00
CA ALA A 754 5.98 -12.94 63.87
C ALA A 754 6.29 -13.83 62.64
N HIS A 755 6.76 -13.24 61.53
CA HIS A 755 7.20 -14.02 60.38
C HIS A 755 8.42 -14.88 60.68
N TYR A 756 9.45 -14.35 61.34
CA TYR A 756 10.62 -15.15 61.76
C TYR A 756 10.24 -16.30 62.70
N MET A 757 9.36 -16.05 63.68
CA MET A 757 8.85 -17.06 64.61
C MET A 757 8.00 -18.14 63.92
N SER A 758 7.39 -17.81 62.77
CA SER A 758 6.55 -18.75 62.01
C SER A 758 7.36 -19.71 61.12
N MET A 759 8.65 -19.44 60.88
CA MET A 759 9.46 -20.28 60.00
C MET A 759 9.87 -21.58 60.70
N THR A 760 9.40 -22.71 60.18
CA THR A 760 9.79 -24.04 60.64
C THR A 760 10.43 -24.86 59.52
N TYR A 761 11.19 -25.88 59.89
CA TYR A 761 11.67 -26.92 59.00
C TYR A 761 11.39 -28.29 59.62
N ASP A 762 11.05 -29.26 58.80
CA ASP A 762 10.76 -30.61 59.26
C ASP A 762 12.03 -31.46 59.23
N VAL A 763 12.26 -32.18 60.32
CA VAL A 763 13.33 -33.18 60.44
C VAL A 763 12.74 -34.49 60.95
N ILE A 764 13.22 -35.59 60.39
CA ILE A 764 12.88 -36.92 60.89
C ILE A 764 13.77 -37.18 62.10
N ASP A 765 13.15 -37.41 63.26
CA ASP A 765 13.86 -37.72 64.49
C ASP A 765 14.43 -39.15 64.47
N ALA A 766 15.21 -39.50 65.50
CA ALA A 766 15.85 -40.81 65.62
C ALA A 766 14.85 -41.99 65.72
N ASN A 767 13.55 -41.70 65.93
CA ASN A 767 12.47 -42.69 66.00
C ASN A 767 11.64 -42.76 64.71
N GLY A 768 12.06 -42.07 63.65
CA GLY A 768 11.36 -42.04 62.36
C GLY A 768 10.13 -41.12 62.33
N LYS A 769 9.94 -40.24 63.31
CA LYS A 769 8.80 -39.31 63.37
C LYS A 769 9.19 -37.95 62.80
N LEU A 770 8.31 -37.38 61.97
CA LEU A 770 8.44 -36.02 61.48
C LEU A 770 8.26 -35.03 62.64
N VAL A 771 9.28 -34.21 62.93
CA VAL A 771 9.25 -33.17 63.95
C VAL A 771 9.57 -31.83 63.31
N SER A 772 8.65 -30.88 63.45
CA SER A 772 8.80 -29.51 62.97
C SER A 772 9.61 -28.70 63.99
N LYS A 773 10.75 -28.14 63.57
CA LYS A 773 11.62 -27.29 64.39
C LYS A 773 11.59 -25.86 63.88
N LEU A 774 11.73 -24.88 64.78
CA LEU A 774 11.85 -23.48 64.41
C LEU A 774 13.18 -23.25 63.66
N LEU A 775 13.13 -22.49 62.57
CA LEU A 775 14.32 -22.10 61.81
C LEU A 775 15.17 -21.07 62.56
N PHE A 776 14.52 -20.19 63.33
CA PHE A 776 15.15 -19.16 64.17
C PHE A 776 14.71 -19.32 65.63
N PRO A 777 15.15 -20.39 66.34
CA PRO A 777 14.72 -20.67 67.71
C PRO A 777 15.09 -19.57 68.73
N GLU A 778 16.07 -18.72 68.41
CA GLU A 778 16.50 -17.57 69.21
C GLU A 778 15.60 -16.33 69.09
N VAL A 779 14.66 -16.32 68.14
CA VAL A 779 13.68 -15.22 67.98
C VAL A 779 12.39 -15.60 68.71
N THR A 780 12.12 -14.92 69.82
CA THR A 780 10.92 -15.09 70.66
C THR A 780 10.09 -13.81 70.70
N GLU A 781 8.95 -13.79 71.41
CA GLU A 781 8.13 -12.58 71.59
C GLU A 781 8.89 -11.43 72.28
N GLU A 782 9.94 -11.73 73.03
CA GLU A 782 10.75 -10.77 73.79
C GLU A 782 11.96 -10.26 72.98
N THR A 783 12.34 -10.94 71.90
CA THR A 783 13.49 -10.57 71.06
C THR A 783 13.27 -9.21 70.39
N GLN A 784 14.21 -8.28 70.59
CA GLN A 784 14.15 -6.93 70.02
C GLN A 784 14.86 -6.79 68.67
N SER A 785 15.80 -7.67 68.38
CA SER A 785 16.52 -7.69 67.11
C SER A 785 17.14 -9.07 66.82
N HIS A 786 17.38 -9.36 65.56
CA HIS A 786 18.14 -10.53 65.12
C HIS A 786 19.26 -10.09 64.18
N THR A 787 20.48 -10.62 64.38
CA THR A 787 21.66 -10.24 63.58
C THR A 787 22.13 -11.42 62.75
N PHE A 788 22.12 -11.24 61.44
CA PHE A 788 22.81 -12.14 60.51
C PHE A 788 24.29 -11.80 60.47
N SER A 789 25.16 -12.81 60.42
CA SER A 789 26.61 -12.63 60.27
C SER A 789 27.22 -13.69 59.37
N HIS A 790 28.15 -13.31 58.50
CA HIS A 790 28.92 -14.26 57.70
C HIS A 790 30.36 -13.72 57.45
N PRO A 791 31.43 -14.54 57.62
CA PRO A 791 32.82 -14.07 57.56
C PRO A 791 33.23 -13.50 56.19
N GLY A 792 32.69 -14.05 55.10
CA GLY A 792 32.89 -13.59 53.73
C GLY A 792 31.92 -12.48 53.27
N GLY A 793 31.07 -11.98 54.16
CA GLY A 793 29.95 -11.11 53.80
C GLY A 793 28.65 -11.90 53.60
N LEU A 794 27.51 -11.25 53.84
CA LEU A 794 26.19 -11.87 53.81
C LEU A 794 25.77 -12.34 52.41
N LEU A 795 26.33 -11.78 51.33
CA LEU A 795 26.07 -12.26 49.98
C LEU A 795 26.62 -13.68 49.74
N SER A 796 27.53 -14.16 50.59
CA SER A 796 28.01 -15.55 50.58
C SER A 796 27.19 -16.49 51.48
N ALA A 797 26.21 -15.97 52.23
CA ALA A 797 25.30 -16.80 53.00
C ALA A 797 24.12 -17.24 52.12
N THR A 798 23.91 -18.55 52.01
CA THR A 798 22.95 -19.19 51.09
C THR A 798 21.58 -18.51 51.04
N GLN A 799 21.02 -18.13 52.20
CA GLN A 799 19.72 -17.49 52.32
C GLN A 799 19.61 -16.11 51.64
N PHE A 800 20.73 -15.44 51.39
CA PHE A 800 20.79 -14.19 50.63
C PHE A 800 21.38 -14.39 49.23
N THR A 801 22.30 -15.35 49.08
CA THR A 801 22.87 -15.72 47.78
C THR A 801 21.79 -16.19 46.80
N GLN A 802 20.90 -17.09 47.22
CA GLN A 802 19.88 -17.66 46.31
C GLN A 802 18.91 -16.59 45.80
N PRO A 803 18.25 -15.78 46.65
CA PRO A 803 17.37 -14.72 46.17
C PRO A 803 18.11 -13.70 45.31
N ALA A 804 19.34 -13.33 45.67
CA ALA A 804 20.11 -12.37 44.90
C ALA A 804 20.43 -12.88 43.48
N LEU A 805 20.89 -14.13 43.32
CA LEU A 805 21.14 -14.74 42.01
C LEU A 805 19.86 -14.84 41.19
N THR A 806 18.78 -15.34 41.79
CA THR A 806 17.48 -15.44 41.12
C THR A 806 16.98 -14.08 40.64
N LEU A 807 17.15 -13.01 41.43
CA LEU A 807 16.73 -11.67 41.04
C LEU A 807 17.58 -11.10 39.90
N MET A 808 18.89 -11.32 39.93
CA MET A 808 19.79 -10.92 38.84
C MET A 808 19.38 -11.60 37.53
N GLU A 809 19.09 -12.89 37.57
CA GLU A 809 18.67 -13.68 36.40
C GLU A 809 17.30 -13.27 35.87
N ILE A 810 16.30 -13.13 36.75
CA ILE A 810 14.96 -12.69 36.36
C ILE A 810 14.99 -11.27 35.80
N ALA A 811 15.75 -10.36 36.42
CA ALA A 811 15.89 -8.99 35.94
C ALA A 811 16.52 -8.95 34.54
N SER A 812 17.60 -9.70 34.33
CA SER A 812 18.30 -9.79 33.04
C SER A 812 17.40 -10.42 31.96
N PHE A 813 16.69 -11.51 32.29
CA PHE A 813 15.77 -12.15 31.37
C PHE A 813 14.56 -11.27 31.03
N SER A 814 14.03 -10.54 32.01
CA SER A 814 12.91 -9.61 31.81
C SER A 814 13.32 -8.45 30.89
N ASP A 815 14.54 -7.94 31.03
CA ASP A 815 15.09 -6.91 30.14
C ASP A 815 15.26 -7.41 28.69
N MET A 816 15.81 -8.63 28.52
CA MET A 816 15.89 -9.27 27.20
C MET A 816 14.50 -9.47 26.58
N ARG A 817 13.51 -9.86 27.39
CA ARG A 817 12.13 -10.06 26.94
C ARG A 817 11.49 -8.73 26.51
N GLU A 818 11.66 -7.66 27.28
CA GLU A 818 11.18 -6.32 26.92
C GLU A 818 11.84 -5.83 25.63
N SER A 819 13.12 -6.14 25.44
CA SER A 819 13.87 -5.84 24.21
C SER A 819 13.49 -6.73 23.02
N GLY A 820 12.53 -7.64 23.18
CA GLY A 820 12.07 -8.55 22.13
C GLY A 820 13.10 -9.61 21.72
N LEU A 821 14.10 -9.91 22.55
CA LEU A 821 15.19 -10.84 22.22
C LEU A 821 14.84 -12.31 22.52
N VAL A 822 13.90 -12.55 23.43
CA VAL A 822 13.56 -13.91 23.89
C VAL A 822 12.75 -14.63 22.82
N GLN A 823 13.29 -15.74 22.33
CA GLN A 823 12.62 -16.63 21.37
C GLN A 823 11.44 -17.34 22.04
N GLU A 824 10.27 -17.27 21.40
CA GLU A 824 9.10 -18.02 21.82
C GLU A 824 9.37 -19.54 21.78
N GLY A 825 8.98 -20.25 22.85
CA GLY A 825 9.20 -21.69 22.96
C GLY A 825 10.67 -22.12 23.13
N CYS A 826 11.59 -21.21 23.48
CA CYS A 826 12.99 -21.57 23.72
C CYS A 826 13.11 -22.61 24.86
N ALA A 827 14.00 -23.58 24.69
CA ALA A 827 14.33 -24.53 25.75
C ALA A 827 15.00 -23.79 26.91
N PHE A 828 14.73 -24.18 28.16
CA PHE A 828 15.39 -23.59 29.31
C PHE A 828 15.76 -24.64 30.36
N ALA A 829 16.85 -24.41 31.08
CA ALA A 829 17.32 -25.25 32.18
C ALA A 829 18.03 -24.39 33.24
N GLY A 830 18.02 -24.81 34.50
CA GLY A 830 18.73 -24.14 35.58
C GLY A 830 19.65 -25.11 36.32
N HIS A 831 20.89 -24.70 36.58
CA HIS A 831 21.80 -25.41 37.46
C HIS A 831 21.57 -24.97 38.91
N ARG A 832 21.70 -25.89 39.87
CA ARG A 832 21.57 -25.58 41.30
C ARG A 832 22.82 -24.96 41.88
#